data_AF-A0A2H5ZEC9-F1
#
_entry.id   AF-A0A2H5ZEC9-F1
#
_cell.length_a   1.000
_cell.length_b   1.000
_cell.length_c   1.000
_cell.angle_alpha   90.00
_cell.angle_beta   90.00
_cell.angle_gamma   90.00
#
_symmetry.space_group_name_H-M   'P 1'
#
loop_
_entity.id
_entity.type
_entity.pdbx_description
1 polymer ?
#
loop_
_entity_poly.entity_id
_entity_poly.type
_entity_poly.pdbx_seq_one_letter_code
_entity_poly.pdbx_strand_id
1 'polypeptide(L)'
;MTTTRDVTLPARAADAPRQGILARYSVPDAYWTVSALVAAVLLGLSMLLPLWKLKLVAPQYPNGLYLTAYGYRMEGDIEEINRLNHYIGMKPIEPDSVWELKLFLVAMPVLIALTAAAAFLARRRLHRTLIRALLWTPPLFFLADLQYWLYEFGHDLDPKAALRMEPFTPKVIGPTRVMNFGADTMVDWGFWAMVGAAVVITFGPALARWFVASWKNTGPSATAALLLVVGAWAALPTRGETAADFPGSIAEAIARAAPGDTLIVPPGTYHEQITIDKPITLVGEGRPVIDGGGRGDVIVIAAEGVTLRGFVIRGSARDVAREPAGIRVTAPRATIEGNELRDVLYGISLLNSGGHVVRNNRITSIPDLPPERRGHAIYLFNASDCLVENNVIRYGKDGLFLGFSDHNLLRGNDVSDVRYGIHYMYADHNEFHRNRFTRNIAGAAIMFSRGIVLRENVLAYNRSGASGYGILLKDVDDVTIEGNFIHHNRLALTADGAPRSPQGYVSVRGNFIGYNQVALELFTTADITFTGNTFLGNLEEVRSLGGDIARRNRWALDGRGNYWDSYRGFDADGDGIGDLPFTYKDAFADLRGENAAVQAYAFTPAHTAIQLASRWFPALEPEVRLVDPAPLMEPPVTLSTASSRHLPALGAAVGLAAAGTLPVAFARRIPVARRW
;
A
#
# COMPACT_ATOMS: atom_id res chain seq x y z
N MET A 1 -99.48 8.89 66.00
CA MET A 1 -99.25 7.89 64.93
C MET A 1 -98.32 8.54 63.91
N THR A 2 -97.04 8.16 63.78
CA THR A 2 -96.50 6.94 63.13
C THR A 2 -96.90 6.87 61.64
N THR A 3 -96.07 6.57 60.63
CA THR A 3 -94.61 6.27 60.49
C THR A 3 -94.29 6.38 58.96
N THR A 4 -93.06 6.45 58.43
CA THR A 4 -91.69 6.22 58.94
C THR A 4 -90.68 7.18 58.25
N ARG A 5 -89.37 6.95 58.40
CA ARG A 5 -88.30 7.37 57.47
C ARG A 5 -87.98 6.20 56.52
N ASP A 6 -87.28 6.43 55.41
CA ASP A 6 -85.90 5.92 55.36
C ASP A 6 -84.97 6.60 54.36
N VAL A 7 -83.67 6.53 54.67
CA VAL A 7 -82.54 7.09 53.93
C VAL A 7 -81.77 5.95 53.27
N THR A 8 -81.35 6.10 52.00
CA THR A 8 -80.41 5.16 51.38
C THR A 8 -79.15 5.87 50.88
N LEU A 9 -78.03 5.48 51.50
CA LEU A 9 -76.64 5.86 51.21
C LEU A 9 -76.01 4.89 50.16
N PRO A 10 -74.78 5.11 49.66
CA PRO A 10 -74.41 4.69 48.31
C PRO A 10 -74.05 3.20 48.16
N ALA A 11 -74.23 2.68 46.95
CA ALA A 11 -73.78 1.35 46.57
C ALA A 11 -72.24 1.25 46.61
N ARG A 12 -71.75 0.18 47.24
CA ARG A 12 -70.33 -0.08 47.49
C ARG A 12 -69.55 -0.40 46.22
N ALA A 13 -68.24 -0.17 46.30
CA ALA A 13 -67.25 -0.75 45.40
C ALA A 13 -67.42 -2.28 45.29
N ALA A 14 -67.47 -2.78 44.06
CA ALA A 14 -67.36 -4.20 43.73
C ALA A 14 -66.02 -4.45 43.03
N ASP A 15 -65.36 -5.53 43.46
CA ASP A 15 -64.40 -6.31 42.69
C ASP A 15 -63.17 -5.59 42.13
N ALA A 16 -62.26 -5.23 43.04
CA ALA A 16 -60.84 -5.39 42.74
C ALA A 16 -60.55 -6.91 42.65
N PRO A 17 -60.24 -7.48 41.48
CA PRO A 17 -59.92 -8.89 41.38
C PRO A 17 -58.65 -9.15 42.18
N ARG A 18 -58.67 -10.18 43.05
CA ARG A 18 -57.46 -10.67 43.73
C ARG A 18 -56.42 -11.01 42.66
N GLN A 19 -55.43 -10.14 42.47
CA GLN A 19 -54.29 -10.44 41.60
C GLN A 19 -53.59 -11.67 42.18
N GLY A 20 -53.83 -12.82 41.54
CA GLY A 20 -53.33 -14.10 42.00
C GLY A 20 -51.83 -14.08 42.14
N ILE A 21 -51.29 -14.96 43.00
CA ILE A 21 -49.85 -15.08 43.27
C ILE A 21 -49.03 -15.26 41.98
N LEU A 22 -49.64 -15.78 40.91
CA LEU A 22 -49.08 -15.92 39.57
C LEU A 22 -48.83 -14.58 38.83
N ALA A 23 -49.57 -13.51 39.12
CA ALA A 23 -49.29 -12.17 38.57
C ALA A 23 -47.95 -11.59 39.10
N ARG A 24 -47.43 -12.13 40.21
CA ARG A 24 -46.07 -11.87 40.69
C ARG A 24 -44.99 -12.66 39.94
N TYR A 25 -45.32 -13.35 38.84
CA TYR A 25 -44.36 -14.09 38.01
C TYR A 25 -44.48 -13.75 36.51
N SER A 26 -44.86 -12.51 36.17
CA SER A 26 -44.61 -12.00 34.82
C SER A 26 -43.11 -12.04 34.51
N VAL A 27 -42.74 -12.77 33.47
CA VAL A 27 -41.38 -12.80 32.92
C VAL A 27 -40.97 -11.35 32.60
N PRO A 28 -39.75 -10.91 32.92
CA PRO A 28 -39.29 -9.58 32.52
C PRO A 28 -39.45 -9.39 31.01
N ASP A 29 -39.70 -8.14 30.59
CA ASP A 29 -39.65 -7.69 29.20
C ASP A 29 -38.67 -8.52 28.36
N ALA A 30 -39.16 -9.30 27.39
CA ALA A 30 -38.40 -10.41 26.79
C ALA A 30 -37.06 -9.95 26.17
N TYR A 31 -37.02 -8.71 25.67
CA TYR A 31 -35.80 -8.09 25.16
C TYR A 31 -34.73 -7.87 26.23
N TRP A 32 -35.13 -7.58 27.48
CA TRP A 32 -34.22 -7.55 28.64
C TRP A 32 -33.69 -8.94 28.96
N THR A 33 -34.57 -9.95 29.03
CA THR A 33 -34.17 -11.34 29.36
C THR A 33 -33.18 -11.88 28.33
N VAL A 34 -33.44 -11.71 27.03
CA VAL A 34 -32.50 -12.11 25.97
C VAL A 34 -31.18 -11.34 26.06
N SER A 35 -31.22 -10.01 26.23
CA SER A 35 -29.99 -9.21 26.33
C SER A 35 -29.14 -9.58 27.55
N ALA A 36 -29.76 -9.92 28.68
CA ALA A 36 -29.08 -10.37 29.88
C ALA A 36 -28.44 -11.75 29.71
N LEU A 37 -29.10 -12.70 29.04
CA LEU A 37 -28.50 -14.01 28.74
C LEU A 37 -27.34 -13.90 27.75
N VAL A 38 -27.48 -13.08 26.69
CA VAL A 38 -26.38 -12.82 25.75
C VAL A 38 -25.20 -12.12 26.43
N ALA A 39 -25.45 -11.14 27.30
CA ALA A 39 -24.40 -10.50 28.09
C ALA A 39 -23.70 -11.48 29.03
N ALA A 40 -24.43 -12.40 29.68
CA ALA A 40 -23.84 -13.46 30.52
C ALA A 40 -22.95 -14.42 29.70
N VAL A 41 -23.34 -14.78 28.47
CA VAL A 41 -22.50 -15.59 27.56
C VAL A 41 -21.24 -14.84 27.14
N LEU A 42 -21.35 -13.56 26.79
CA LEU A 42 -20.19 -12.72 26.43
C LEU A 42 -19.21 -12.55 27.59
N LEU A 43 -19.70 -12.39 28.83
CA LEU A 43 -18.85 -12.43 30.03
C LEU A 43 -18.19 -13.80 30.20
N GLY A 44 -18.89 -14.91 29.94
CA GLY A 44 -18.27 -16.24 29.91
C GLY A 44 -17.14 -16.37 28.87
N LEU A 45 -17.36 -15.86 27.65
CA LEU A 45 -16.32 -15.84 26.60
C LEU A 45 -15.12 -14.98 26.98
N SER A 46 -15.32 -13.87 27.71
CA SER A 46 -14.21 -13.04 28.18
C SER A 46 -13.27 -13.74 29.16
N MET A 47 -13.72 -14.79 29.84
CA MET A 47 -12.84 -15.62 30.67
C MET A 47 -11.98 -16.59 29.86
N LEU A 48 -12.40 -16.97 28.64
CA LEU A 48 -11.71 -17.95 27.80
C LEU A 48 -10.72 -17.32 26.81
N LEU A 49 -10.86 -16.02 26.55
CA LEU A 49 -10.09 -15.28 25.56
C LEU A 49 -9.06 -14.37 26.23
N PRO A 50 -7.95 -14.02 25.55
CA PRO A 50 -7.02 -13.01 26.03
C PRO A 50 -7.72 -11.67 26.30
N LEU A 51 -7.32 -10.97 27.37
CA LEU A 51 -7.78 -9.61 27.66
C LEU A 51 -6.83 -8.57 27.07
N TRP A 52 -5.52 -8.85 27.07
CA TRP A 52 -4.48 -7.91 26.64
C TRP A 52 -3.22 -8.62 26.16
N LYS A 53 -2.46 -7.95 25.30
CA LYS A 53 -1.17 -8.42 24.77
C LYS A 53 -0.12 -7.31 24.81
N LEU A 54 1.12 -7.74 25.04
CA LEU A 54 2.35 -6.96 24.96
C LEU A 54 3.29 -7.66 23.96
N LYS A 55 3.85 -6.89 23.03
CA LYS A 55 5.03 -7.25 22.23
C LYS A 55 6.19 -6.36 22.62
N LEU A 56 7.24 -6.94 23.23
CA LEU A 56 8.46 -6.25 23.60
C LEU A 56 9.54 -6.52 22.54
N VAL A 57 10.00 -5.48 21.84
CA VAL A 57 11.09 -5.54 20.86
C VAL A 57 12.35 -4.97 21.50
N ALA A 58 13.45 -5.74 21.42
CA ALA A 58 14.76 -5.39 21.97
C ALA A 58 15.86 -5.65 20.92
N PRO A 59 17.02 -5.00 20.99
CA PRO A 59 18.13 -5.28 20.06
C PRO A 59 18.59 -6.74 20.06
N GLN A 60 18.49 -7.42 21.21
CA GLN A 60 18.81 -8.85 21.38
C GLN A 60 17.68 -9.78 20.91
N TYR A 61 16.46 -9.26 20.75
CA TYR A 61 15.26 -10.01 20.35
C TYR A 61 14.53 -9.25 19.21
N PRO A 62 15.12 -9.18 18.00
CA PRO A 62 14.58 -8.39 16.89
C PRO A 62 13.21 -8.88 16.40
N ASN A 63 12.88 -10.16 16.61
CA ASN A 63 11.56 -10.73 16.29
C ASN A 63 10.46 -10.34 17.30
N GLY A 64 10.86 -9.78 18.44
CA GLY A 64 10.01 -9.47 19.60
C GLY A 64 9.75 -10.66 20.51
N LEU A 65 9.49 -10.35 21.79
CA LEU A 65 8.99 -11.22 22.84
C LEU A 65 7.51 -10.90 23.08
N TYR A 66 6.70 -11.90 23.39
CA TYR A 66 5.25 -11.77 23.49
C TYR A 66 4.75 -12.17 24.89
N LEU A 67 3.88 -11.36 25.47
CA LEU A 67 3.19 -11.64 26.72
C LEU A 67 1.68 -11.44 26.50
N THR A 68 0.89 -12.46 26.81
CA THR A 68 -0.56 -12.49 26.65
C THR A 68 -1.22 -12.66 28.02
N ALA A 69 -1.98 -11.65 28.45
CA ALA A 69 -2.71 -11.66 29.70
C ALA A 69 -4.16 -12.10 29.47
N TYR A 70 -4.57 -13.15 30.18
CA TYR A 70 -5.97 -13.55 30.39
C TYR A 70 -6.39 -13.07 31.77
N GLY A 71 -7.69 -13.05 32.05
CA GLY A 71 -8.19 -12.57 33.34
C GLY A 71 -7.73 -13.38 34.56
N TYR A 72 -7.20 -14.59 34.41
CA TYR A 72 -6.75 -15.44 35.52
C TYR A 72 -5.33 -16.00 35.37
N ARG A 73 -4.60 -15.65 34.31
CA ARG A 73 -3.24 -16.15 34.01
C ARG A 73 -2.53 -15.29 32.96
N MET A 74 -1.21 -15.38 32.89
CA MET A 74 -0.41 -14.80 31.81
C MET A 74 0.38 -15.90 31.11
N GLU A 75 0.57 -15.80 29.80
CA GLU A 75 1.29 -16.76 28.96
C GLU A 75 2.26 -16.03 28.01
N GLY A 76 3.32 -16.71 27.56
CA GLY A 76 4.32 -16.18 26.63
C GLY A 76 5.73 -16.15 27.22
N ASP A 77 6.58 -15.29 26.67
CA ASP A 77 8.02 -15.21 26.93
C ASP A 77 8.34 -14.47 28.25
N ILE A 78 7.64 -14.82 29.33
CA ILE A 78 7.70 -14.13 30.63
C ILE A 78 9.11 -14.20 31.23
N GLU A 79 9.80 -15.33 31.08
CA GLU A 79 11.16 -15.49 31.60
C GLU A 79 12.17 -14.62 30.84
N GLU A 80 12.07 -14.56 29.51
CA GLU A 80 12.88 -13.71 28.64
C GLU A 80 12.68 -12.22 28.97
N ILE A 81 11.42 -11.81 29.15
CA ILE A 81 11.05 -10.45 29.56
C ILE A 81 11.60 -10.14 30.96
N ASN A 82 11.48 -11.05 31.93
CA ASN A 82 12.02 -10.86 33.27
C ASN A 82 13.56 -10.78 33.27
N ARG A 83 14.25 -11.55 32.41
CA ARG A 83 15.71 -11.41 32.21
C ARG A 83 16.10 -10.06 31.63
N LEU A 84 15.27 -9.45 30.77
CA LEU A 84 15.49 -8.09 30.27
C LEU A 84 15.21 -7.02 31.34
N ASN A 85 14.08 -7.15 32.05
CA ASN A 85 13.64 -6.24 33.12
C ASN A 85 14.72 -6.08 34.21
N HIS A 86 15.42 -7.16 34.56
CA HIS A 86 16.53 -7.14 35.52
C HIS A 86 17.64 -6.14 35.16
N TYR A 87 17.98 -5.97 33.88
CA TYR A 87 19.04 -5.02 33.48
C TYR A 87 18.65 -3.55 33.68
N ILE A 88 17.36 -3.24 33.61
CA ILE A 88 16.79 -1.88 33.73
C ILE A 88 16.17 -1.61 35.11
N GLY A 89 16.29 -2.57 36.04
CA GLY A 89 15.84 -2.41 37.43
C GLY A 89 14.34 -2.64 37.65
N MET A 90 13.60 -3.06 36.63
CA MET A 90 12.17 -3.36 36.74
C MET A 90 11.94 -4.62 37.58
N LYS A 91 10.87 -4.61 38.39
CA LYS A 91 10.36 -5.80 39.10
C LYS A 91 10.11 -6.97 38.12
N PRO A 92 10.32 -8.22 38.54
CA PRO A 92 9.89 -9.37 37.76
C PRO A 92 8.36 -9.42 37.68
N ILE A 93 7.84 -9.79 36.51
CA ILE A 93 6.43 -10.10 36.30
C ILE A 93 6.18 -11.50 36.85
N GLU A 94 5.56 -11.58 38.04
CA GLU A 94 5.17 -12.82 38.71
C GLU A 94 3.64 -12.91 38.75
N PRO A 95 2.99 -13.72 37.88
CA PRO A 95 1.53 -13.77 37.79
C PRO A 95 0.83 -14.11 39.12
N ASP A 96 1.45 -14.94 39.97
CA ASP A 96 0.90 -15.30 41.27
C ASP A 96 0.87 -14.14 42.28
N SER A 97 1.65 -13.09 42.07
CA SER A 97 1.63 -11.87 42.91
C SER A 97 0.43 -10.98 42.64
N VAL A 98 -0.13 -11.04 41.42
CA VAL A 98 -1.27 -10.22 40.96
C VAL A 98 -2.57 -10.78 41.54
N TRP A 99 -3.03 -10.20 42.65
CA TRP A 99 -4.23 -10.67 43.36
C TRP A 99 -5.51 -10.45 42.52
N GLU A 100 -5.50 -9.52 41.58
CA GLU A 100 -6.57 -9.22 40.65
C GLU A 100 -6.90 -10.41 39.74
N LEU A 101 -5.91 -11.24 39.37
CA LEU A 101 -6.14 -12.48 38.61
C LEU A 101 -6.96 -13.49 39.43
N LYS A 102 -6.71 -13.55 40.74
CA LYS A 102 -7.46 -14.39 41.69
C LYS A 102 -8.85 -13.80 41.96
N LEU A 103 -8.97 -12.47 42.03
CA LEU A 103 -10.26 -11.78 42.12
C LEU A 103 -11.11 -12.07 40.88
N PHE A 104 -10.58 -11.90 39.67
CA PHE A 104 -11.31 -12.07 38.41
C PHE A 104 -11.90 -13.49 38.29
N LEU A 105 -11.14 -14.52 38.69
CA LEU A 105 -11.58 -15.92 38.69
C LEU A 105 -12.81 -16.16 39.59
N VAL A 106 -13.04 -15.34 40.61
CA VAL A 106 -14.22 -15.42 41.50
C VAL A 106 -15.30 -14.41 41.12
N ALA A 107 -14.91 -13.17 40.85
CA ALA A 107 -15.80 -12.05 40.55
C ALA A 107 -16.54 -12.22 39.22
N MET A 108 -15.89 -12.76 38.18
CA MET A 108 -16.53 -12.95 36.88
C MET A 108 -17.61 -14.05 36.89
N PRO A 109 -17.40 -15.26 37.46
CA PRO A 109 -18.48 -16.23 37.64
C PRO A 109 -19.65 -15.69 38.48
N VAL A 110 -19.37 -14.92 39.54
CA VAL A 110 -20.43 -14.24 40.32
C VAL A 110 -21.17 -13.22 39.45
N LEU A 111 -20.47 -12.42 38.65
CA LEU A 111 -21.08 -11.46 37.74
C LEU A 111 -21.92 -12.13 36.64
N ILE A 112 -21.43 -13.23 36.06
CA ILE A 112 -22.16 -14.05 35.07
C ILE A 112 -23.46 -14.58 35.71
N ALA A 113 -23.37 -15.15 36.92
CA ALA A 113 -24.52 -15.66 37.66
C ALA A 113 -25.53 -14.54 38.01
N LEU A 114 -25.06 -13.38 38.46
CA LEU A 114 -25.91 -12.21 38.74
C LEU A 114 -26.57 -11.67 37.46
N THR A 115 -25.88 -11.67 36.33
CA THR A 115 -26.40 -11.22 35.03
C THR A 115 -27.46 -12.18 34.50
N ALA A 116 -27.20 -13.48 34.55
CA ALA A 116 -28.17 -14.53 34.20
C ALA A 116 -29.39 -14.50 35.13
N ALA A 117 -29.20 -14.33 36.44
CA ALA A 117 -30.31 -14.17 37.40
C ALA A 117 -31.10 -12.88 37.15
N ALA A 118 -30.44 -11.78 36.78
CA ALA A 118 -31.08 -10.51 36.41
C ALA A 118 -31.97 -10.63 35.16
N ALA A 119 -31.75 -11.61 34.30
CA ALA A 119 -32.65 -11.92 33.18
C ALA A 119 -34.09 -12.25 33.65
N PHE A 120 -34.25 -12.76 34.87
CA PHE A 120 -35.53 -13.19 35.47
C PHE A 120 -35.95 -12.37 36.70
N LEU A 121 -34.99 -11.84 37.47
CA LEU A 121 -35.23 -11.16 38.75
C LEU A 121 -35.25 -9.61 38.67
N ALA A 122 -34.69 -8.99 37.61
CA ALA A 122 -34.57 -7.52 37.52
C ALA A 122 -35.88 -6.83 37.08
N ARG A 123 -36.86 -6.81 37.99
CA ARG A 123 -38.22 -6.30 37.76
C ARG A 123 -38.38 -4.79 37.89
N ARG A 124 -37.62 -4.14 38.79
CA ARG A 124 -37.64 -2.67 38.97
C ARG A 124 -36.63 -2.01 38.04
N ARG A 125 -36.93 -0.80 37.53
CA ARG A 125 -35.99 0.01 36.72
C ARG A 125 -34.64 0.16 37.42
N LEU A 126 -34.65 0.43 38.73
CA LEU A 126 -33.44 0.51 39.56
C LEU A 126 -32.55 -0.74 39.44
N HIS A 127 -33.10 -1.95 39.53
CA HIS A 127 -32.31 -3.18 39.45
C HIS A 127 -31.64 -3.33 38.06
N ARG A 128 -32.34 -2.92 36.99
CA ARG A 128 -31.78 -2.94 35.63
C ARG A 128 -30.68 -1.89 35.44
N THR A 129 -30.83 -0.70 36.03
CA THR A 129 -29.78 0.33 36.04
C THR A 129 -28.56 -0.12 36.85
N LEU A 130 -28.75 -0.76 38.01
CA LEU A 130 -27.67 -1.31 38.82
C LEU A 130 -26.88 -2.39 38.06
N ILE A 131 -27.56 -3.32 37.36
CA ILE A 131 -26.90 -4.33 36.53
C ILE A 131 -26.13 -3.70 35.38
N ARG A 132 -26.65 -2.66 34.71
CA ARG A 132 -25.91 -1.93 33.68
C ARG A 132 -24.65 -1.28 34.24
N ALA A 133 -24.75 -0.55 35.36
CA ALA A 133 -23.60 0.05 36.01
C ALA A 133 -22.56 -1.02 36.37
N LEU A 134 -23.00 -2.14 36.95
CA LEU A 134 -22.15 -3.27 37.31
C LEU A 134 -21.48 -3.96 36.11
N LEU A 135 -22.06 -3.94 34.91
CA LEU A 135 -21.41 -4.50 33.71
C LEU A 135 -20.41 -3.53 33.05
N TRP A 136 -20.50 -2.22 33.35
CA TRP A 136 -19.47 -1.27 32.96
C TRP A 136 -18.27 -1.25 33.92
N THR A 137 -18.38 -1.77 35.16
CA THR A 137 -17.23 -1.76 36.08
C THR A 137 -16.06 -2.64 35.64
N PRO A 138 -16.21 -3.89 35.13
CA PRO A 138 -15.07 -4.73 34.76
C PRO A 138 -14.17 -4.15 33.66
N PRO A 139 -14.66 -3.66 32.50
CA PRO A 139 -13.77 -3.12 31.47
C PRO A 139 -13.12 -1.80 31.90
N LEU A 140 -13.81 -0.95 32.67
CA LEU A 140 -13.22 0.29 33.20
C LEU A 140 -12.18 0.01 34.28
N PHE A 141 -12.46 -0.92 35.20
CA PHE A 141 -11.52 -1.37 36.23
C PHE A 141 -10.28 -1.99 35.59
N PHE A 142 -10.45 -2.91 34.63
CA PHE A 142 -9.33 -3.55 33.93
C PHE A 142 -8.37 -2.55 33.28
N LEU A 143 -8.87 -1.53 32.58
CA LEU A 143 -8.00 -0.52 31.97
C LEU A 143 -7.28 0.35 33.02
N ALA A 144 -7.95 0.70 34.12
CA ALA A 144 -7.36 1.49 35.19
C ALA A 144 -6.30 0.71 35.98
N ASP A 145 -6.60 -0.54 36.31
CA ASP A 145 -5.71 -1.49 36.99
C ASP A 145 -4.47 -1.80 36.15
N LEU A 146 -4.66 -2.13 34.86
CA LEU A 146 -3.52 -2.36 33.96
C LEU A 146 -2.66 -1.11 33.78
N GLN A 147 -3.26 0.09 33.76
CA GLN A 147 -2.49 1.33 33.69
C GLN A 147 -1.72 1.62 34.99
N TYR A 148 -2.28 1.23 36.15
CA TYR A 148 -1.61 1.28 37.44
C TYR A 148 -0.39 0.35 37.46
N TRP A 149 -0.55 -0.92 37.05
CA TRP A 149 0.56 -1.87 36.97
C TRP A 149 1.67 -1.39 36.02
N LEU A 150 1.33 -0.92 34.82
CA LEU A 150 2.31 -0.37 33.88
C LEU A 150 3.03 0.87 34.44
N TYR A 151 2.35 1.70 35.24
CA TYR A 151 2.98 2.82 35.96
C TYR A 151 3.95 2.31 37.03
N GLU A 152 3.52 1.41 37.91
CA GLU A 152 4.36 0.87 38.99
C GLU A 152 5.62 0.18 38.43
N PHE A 153 5.46 -0.66 37.41
CA PHE A 153 6.56 -1.36 36.75
C PHE A 153 7.63 -0.42 36.16
N GLY A 154 7.25 0.75 35.65
CA GLY A 154 8.20 1.72 35.06
C GLY A 154 8.66 2.83 36.01
N HIS A 155 8.14 2.89 37.24
CA HIS A 155 8.50 3.91 38.25
C HIS A 155 9.23 3.33 39.47
N ASP A 156 8.99 2.06 39.84
CA ASP A 156 9.69 1.39 40.95
C ASP A 156 10.91 0.61 40.43
N LEU A 157 11.93 1.36 40.02
CA LEU A 157 13.17 0.84 39.41
C LEU A 157 14.31 0.75 40.43
N ASP A 158 15.02 -0.39 40.49
CA ASP A 158 16.18 -0.57 41.39
C ASP A 158 17.33 0.41 41.02
N PRO A 159 17.74 1.33 41.92
CA PRO A 159 18.84 2.27 41.66
C PRO A 159 20.23 1.62 41.47
N LYS A 160 20.34 0.31 41.72
CA LYS A 160 21.55 -0.51 41.50
C LYS A 160 21.54 -1.26 40.16
N ALA A 161 20.51 -1.11 39.33
CA ALA A 161 20.43 -1.75 38.03
C ALA A 161 21.61 -1.40 37.10
N ALA A 162 21.93 -2.32 36.19
CA ALA A 162 23.05 -2.18 35.26
C ALA A 162 22.87 -1.02 34.27
N LEU A 163 21.62 -0.74 33.88
CA LEU A 163 21.24 0.38 33.02
C LEU A 163 20.33 1.32 33.82
N ARG A 164 20.82 2.54 34.09
CA ARG A 164 20.00 3.60 34.70
C ARG A 164 19.14 4.28 33.65
N MET A 165 17.87 4.46 33.95
CA MET A 165 16.91 5.20 33.13
C MET A 165 16.01 6.08 34.00
N GLU A 166 15.40 7.09 33.37
CA GLU A 166 14.37 7.89 34.01
C GLU A 166 13.06 7.09 34.12
N PRO A 167 12.23 7.32 35.16
CA PRO A 167 10.92 6.70 35.29
C PRO A 167 10.03 6.91 34.05
N PHE A 168 9.29 5.89 33.66
CA PHE A 168 8.44 5.91 32.48
C PHE A 168 7.14 5.13 32.72
N THR A 169 6.15 5.32 31.85
CA THR A 169 4.87 4.60 31.91
C THR A 169 4.53 4.09 30.51
N PRO A 170 4.52 2.76 30.28
CA PRO A 170 3.91 2.19 29.09
C PRO A 170 2.42 2.50 29.02
N LYS A 171 1.95 2.73 27.80
CA LYS A 171 0.52 2.86 27.52
C LYS A 171 -0.16 1.49 27.63
N VAL A 172 -1.40 1.48 28.14
CA VAL A 172 -2.27 0.28 28.06
C VAL A 172 -2.64 -0.08 26.62
N ILE A 173 -2.75 0.92 25.72
CA ILE A 173 -3.01 0.74 24.30
C ILE A 173 -2.03 1.58 23.47
N GLY A 174 -1.33 0.93 22.54
CA GLY A 174 -0.47 1.53 21.54
C GLY A 174 1.01 1.61 21.93
N PRO A 175 1.88 1.94 20.97
CA PRO A 175 3.32 1.82 21.13
C PRO A 175 3.90 2.82 22.14
N THR A 176 4.84 2.31 22.93
CA THR A 176 5.74 3.03 23.84
C THR A 176 7.18 2.70 23.44
N ARG A 177 8.07 3.69 23.35
CA ARG A 177 9.52 3.49 23.16
C ARG A 177 10.27 3.98 24.38
N VAL A 178 11.24 3.20 24.84
CA VAL A 178 12.08 3.49 25.99
C VAL A 178 13.50 3.08 25.62
N MET A 179 14.40 4.05 25.45
CA MET A 179 15.75 3.81 24.89
C MET A 179 15.66 3.03 23.56
N ASN A 180 16.38 1.90 23.45
CA ASN A 180 16.36 1.02 22.27
C ASN A 180 15.28 -0.08 22.36
N PHE A 181 14.40 -0.04 23.37
CA PHE A 181 13.30 -0.99 23.55
C PHE A 181 11.98 -0.40 23.06
N GLY A 182 11.18 -1.20 22.37
CA GLY A 182 9.81 -0.87 22.00
C GLY A 182 8.83 -1.82 22.67
N ALA A 183 7.81 -1.28 23.34
CA ALA A 183 6.70 -2.05 23.89
C ALA A 183 5.42 -1.65 23.12
N ASP A 184 4.84 -2.59 22.38
CA ASP A 184 3.56 -2.43 21.70
C ASP A 184 2.47 -3.20 22.44
N THR A 185 1.39 -2.53 22.80
CA THR A 185 0.40 -3.03 23.76
C THR A 185 -1.02 -2.88 23.19
N MET A 186 -1.87 -3.89 23.38
CA MET A 186 -3.22 -3.88 22.79
C MET A 186 -4.20 -4.72 23.61
N VAL A 187 -5.44 -4.23 23.74
CA VAL A 187 -6.56 -5.02 24.27
C VAL A 187 -7.06 -6.04 23.25
N ASP A 188 -7.45 -7.22 23.72
CA ASP A 188 -7.78 -8.37 22.87
C ASP A 188 -9.27 -8.80 23.05
N TRP A 189 -9.69 -9.88 22.39
CA TRP A 189 -11.09 -10.27 22.22
C TRP A 189 -11.86 -10.51 23.52
N GLY A 190 -11.19 -10.94 24.59
CA GLY A 190 -11.82 -11.10 25.89
C GLY A 190 -12.23 -9.76 26.52
N PHE A 191 -11.39 -8.73 26.40
CA PHE A 191 -11.76 -7.37 26.81
C PHE A 191 -12.94 -6.84 25.97
N TRP A 192 -12.90 -7.04 24.65
CA TRP A 192 -14.01 -6.67 23.78
C TRP A 192 -15.30 -7.44 24.06
N ALA A 193 -15.23 -8.68 24.54
CA ALA A 193 -16.39 -9.43 25.01
C ALA A 193 -17.00 -8.83 26.30
N MET A 194 -16.18 -8.31 27.23
CA MET A 194 -16.67 -7.57 28.41
C MET A 194 -17.38 -6.27 28.01
N VAL A 195 -16.78 -5.49 27.11
CA VAL A 195 -17.41 -4.28 26.54
C VAL A 195 -18.69 -4.62 25.80
N GLY A 196 -18.69 -5.70 25.00
CA GLY A 196 -19.85 -6.22 24.29
C GLY A 196 -21.00 -6.57 25.25
N ALA A 197 -20.72 -7.23 26.36
CA ALA A 197 -21.73 -7.53 27.39
C ALA A 197 -22.35 -6.24 27.97
N ALA A 198 -21.52 -5.23 28.29
CA ALA A 198 -21.96 -3.94 28.80
C ALA A 198 -22.82 -3.15 27.79
N VAL A 199 -22.44 -3.17 26.51
CA VAL A 199 -23.19 -2.56 25.41
C VAL A 199 -24.54 -3.28 25.19
N VAL A 200 -24.54 -4.62 25.15
CA VAL A 200 -25.75 -5.42 24.96
C VAL A 200 -26.76 -5.19 26.09
N ILE A 201 -26.35 -5.18 27.37
CA ILE A 201 -27.28 -4.95 28.48
C ILE A 201 -27.80 -3.50 28.57
N THR A 202 -27.01 -2.53 28.11
CA THR A 202 -27.40 -1.11 28.10
C THR A 202 -28.35 -0.82 26.95
N PHE A 203 -27.98 -1.17 25.71
CA PHE A 203 -28.68 -0.75 24.49
C PHE A 203 -29.55 -1.83 23.85
N GLY A 204 -29.19 -3.11 23.97
CA GLY A 204 -29.91 -4.25 23.36
C GLY A 204 -31.43 -4.25 23.60
N PRO A 205 -31.93 -4.03 24.82
CA PRO A 205 -33.37 -3.98 25.09
C PRO A 205 -34.07 -2.79 24.43
N ALA A 206 -33.37 -1.69 24.13
CA ALA A 206 -33.93 -0.56 23.38
C ALA A 206 -33.90 -0.83 21.88
N LEU A 207 -32.77 -1.34 21.37
CA LEU A 207 -32.58 -1.68 19.96
C LEU A 207 -33.54 -2.78 19.49
N ALA A 208 -33.73 -3.83 20.28
CA ALA A 208 -34.66 -4.92 19.94
C ALA A 208 -36.14 -4.47 19.99
N ARG A 209 -36.51 -3.58 20.93
CA ARG A 209 -37.84 -2.94 20.93
C ARG A 209 -38.04 -2.05 19.71
N TRP A 210 -37.02 -1.27 19.32
CA TRP A 210 -37.05 -0.48 18.10
C TRP A 210 -37.19 -1.37 16.87
N PHE A 211 -36.41 -2.45 16.74
CA PHE A 211 -36.52 -3.42 15.64
C PHE A 211 -37.93 -4.02 15.53
N VAL A 212 -38.51 -4.51 16.63
CA VAL A 212 -39.85 -5.12 16.58
C VAL A 212 -40.96 -4.08 16.39
N ALA A 213 -40.81 -2.86 16.90
CA ALA A 213 -41.74 -1.76 16.61
C ALA A 213 -41.69 -1.35 15.13
N SER A 214 -40.49 -1.22 14.56
CA SER A 214 -40.28 -0.97 13.13
C SER A 214 -40.89 -2.09 12.28
N TRP A 215 -40.67 -3.35 12.65
CA TRP A 215 -41.21 -4.52 11.96
C TRP A 215 -42.75 -4.57 12.00
N LYS A 216 -43.35 -4.30 13.17
CA LYS A 216 -44.81 -4.27 13.34
C LYS A 216 -45.48 -3.13 12.58
N ASN A 217 -44.81 -1.99 12.43
CA ASN A 217 -45.35 -0.83 11.71
C ASN A 217 -45.12 -0.87 10.19
N THR A 218 -44.31 -1.81 9.66
CA THR A 218 -43.94 -1.82 8.22
C THR A 218 -44.14 -3.15 7.48
N GLY A 219 -44.46 -4.25 8.18
CA GLY A 219 -44.73 -5.55 7.56
C GLY A 219 -43.49 -6.20 6.90
N PRO A 220 -43.65 -7.16 5.97
CA PRO A 220 -42.54 -7.87 5.32
C PRO A 220 -41.57 -6.95 4.55
N SER A 221 -42.02 -5.74 4.23
CA SER A 221 -41.22 -4.62 3.71
C SER A 221 -40.00 -4.30 4.58
N ALA A 222 -40.00 -4.65 5.88
CA ALA A 222 -38.88 -4.46 6.79
C ALA A 222 -37.63 -5.28 6.40
N THR A 223 -37.79 -6.49 5.84
CA THR A 223 -36.66 -7.31 5.38
C THR A 223 -36.03 -6.69 4.14
N ALA A 224 -36.86 -6.18 3.22
CA ALA A 224 -36.41 -5.40 2.07
C ALA A 224 -35.77 -4.07 2.52
N ALA A 225 -36.32 -3.38 3.51
CA ALA A 225 -35.75 -2.14 4.04
C ALA A 225 -34.43 -2.37 4.79
N LEU A 226 -34.25 -3.48 5.50
CA LEU A 226 -32.99 -3.79 6.18
C LEU A 226 -31.90 -4.22 5.18
N LEU A 227 -32.26 -5.00 4.15
CA LEU A 227 -31.36 -5.30 3.03
C LEU A 227 -31.10 -4.09 2.14
N LEU A 228 -32.04 -3.14 2.04
CA LEU A 228 -31.83 -1.82 1.42
C LEU A 228 -31.07 -0.86 2.33
N VAL A 229 -31.02 -1.03 3.65
CA VAL A 229 -30.12 -0.25 4.52
C VAL A 229 -28.70 -0.81 4.40
N VAL A 230 -28.51 -2.13 4.44
CA VAL A 230 -27.21 -2.76 4.15
C VAL A 230 -26.77 -2.51 2.70
N GLY A 231 -27.71 -2.46 1.75
CA GLY A 231 -27.46 -2.14 0.34
C GLY A 231 -27.29 -0.65 0.03
N ALA A 232 -27.98 0.26 0.73
CA ALA A 232 -27.81 1.70 0.55
C ALA A 232 -26.55 2.25 1.22
N TRP A 233 -25.91 1.50 2.13
CA TRP A 233 -24.50 1.75 2.47
C TRP A 233 -23.55 1.54 1.27
N ALA A 234 -23.98 0.83 0.21
CA ALA A 234 -23.27 0.71 -1.07
C ALA A 234 -23.87 1.56 -2.21
N ALA A 235 -24.98 2.29 -1.96
CA ALA A 235 -25.66 3.09 -2.97
C ALA A 235 -26.46 4.26 -2.32
N LEU A 236 -25.76 5.27 -1.83
CA LEU A 236 -26.36 6.57 -1.50
C LEU A 236 -26.45 7.42 -2.78
N PRO A 237 -27.66 7.78 -3.27
CA PRO A 237 -27.79 8.89 -4.19
C PRO A 237 -27.54 10.21 -3.45
N THR A 238 -26.80 11.10 -4.12
CA THR A 238 -26.43 12.47 -3.71
C THR A 238 -27.52 13.18 -2.92
N ARG A 239 -27.33 13.32 -1.60
CA ARG A 239 -28.24 14.10 -0.76
C ARG A 239 -27.80 15.56 -0.70
N GLY A 240 -28.16 16.29 -1.74
CA GLY A 240 -28.16 17.75 -1.79
C GLY A 240 -26.79 18.40 -1.75
N GLU A 241 -26.42 19.02 -2.87
CA GLU A 241 -25.60 20.23 -2.83
C GLU A 241 -26.33 21.30 -1.99
N THR A 242 -26.08 21.32 -0.68
CA THR A 242 -26.08 22.61 -0.01
C THR A 242 -24.84 23.33 -0.49
N ALA A 243 -25.00 24.20 -1.49
CA ALA A 243 -24.15 25.36 -1.67
C ALA A 243 -24.31 26.33 -0.48
N ALA A 244 -24.06 25.80 0.72
CA ALA A 244 -23.91 26.55 1.94
C ALA A 244 -22.47 27.05 1.94
N ASP A 245 -22.34 28.34 1.65
CA ASP A 245 -21.16 29.21 1.77
C ASP A 245 -19.88 28.45 2.17
N PHE A 246 -19.13 27.99 1.15
CA PHE A 246 -17.85 27.31 1.37
C PHE A 246 -16.96 28.28 2.16
N PRO A 247 -16.52 27.94 3.39
CA PRO A 247 -15.66 28.83 4.14
C PRO A 247 -14.42 29.10 3.30
N GLY A 248 -13.99 30.36 3.15
CA GLY A 248 -13.00 30.78 2.13
C GLY A 248 -11.61 30.12 2.21
N SER A 249 -11.41 29.18 3.13
CA SER A 249 -10.25 28.32 3.34
C SER A 249 -10.69 26.85 3.40
N ILE A 250 -9.96 25.98 2.70
CA ILE A 250 -10.12 24.53 2.77
C ILE A 250 -9.74 24.02 4.18
N ALA A 251 -8.74 24.62 4.83
CA ALA A 251 -8.40 24.26 6.21
C ALA A 251 -9.57 24.50 7.19
N GLU A 252 -10.36 25.56 7.01
CA GLU A 252 -11.58 25.77 7.80
C GLU A 252 -12.69 24.75 7.45
N ALA A 253 -12.86 24.39 6.18
CA ALA A 253 -13.78 23.33 5.78
C ALA A 253 -13.40 21.99 6.44
N ILE A 254 -12.10 21.64 6.45
CA ILE A 254 -11.57 20.45 7.13
C ILE A 254 -11.81 20.53 8.64
N ALA A 255 -11.57 21.69 9.28
CA ALA A 255 -11.82 21.86 10.70
C ALA A 255 -13.29 21.58 11.08
N ARG A 256 -14.24 22.06 10.27
CA ARG A 256 -15.69 21.88 10.45
C ARG A 256 -16.19 20.44 10.14
N ALA A 257 -15.47 19.68 9.30
CA ALA A 257 -15.86 18.34 8.88
C ALA A 257 -15.78 17.29 9.99
N ALA A 258 -16.71 16.34 9.98
CA ALA A 258 -16.66 15.12 10.77
C ALA A 258 -15.81 14.03 10.08
N PRO A 259 -15.22 13.08 10.85
CA PRO A 259 -14.65 11.86 10.29
C PRO A 259 -15.64 11.11 9.39
N GLY A 260 -15.22 10.79 8.17
CA GLY A 260 -16.03 10.15 7.12
C GLY A 260 -16.64 11.11 6.10
N ASP A 261 -16.62 12.43 6.34
CA ASP A 261 -17.24 13.40 5.44
C ASP A 261 -16.55 13.49 4.07
N THR A 262 -17.34 13.88 3.07
CA THR A 262 -16.83 14.30 1.74
C THR A 262 -16.93 15.80 1.61
N LEU A 263 -15.79 16.47 1.44
CA LEU A 263 -15.68 17.90 1.21
C LEU A 263 -15.48 18.19 -0.27
N ILE A 264 -16.44 18.90 -0.87
CA ILE A 264 -16.35 19.41 -2.24
C ILE A 264 -15.78 20.83 -2.17
N VAL A 265 -14.64 21.05 -2.81
CA VAL A 265 -13.95 22.35 -2.90
C VAL A 265 -14.28 22.96 -4.27
N PRO A 266 -14.95 24.13 -4.32
CA PRO A 266 -15.32 24.78 -5.58
C PRO A 266 -14.08 25.35 -6.31
N PRO A 267 -14.21 25.72 -7.60
CA PRO A 267 -13.10 26.32 -8.35
C PRO A 267 -12.57 27.60 -7.67
N GLY A 268 -11.26 27.66 -7.43
CA GLY A 268 -10.62 28.78 -6.75
C GLY A 268 -9.09 28.67 -6.70
N THR A 269 -8.43 29.67 -6.10
CA THR A 269 -7.01 29.60 -5.72
C THR A 269 -6.88 29.89 -4.23
N TYR A 270 -6.49 28.86 -3.50
CA TYR A 270 -6.42 28.82 -2.05
C TYR A 270 -4.95 28.94 -1.62
N HIS A 271 -4.60 30.06 -0.99
CA HIS A 271 -3.22 30.37 -0.58
C HIS A 271 -2.98 29.90 0.86
N GLU A 272 -2.90 28.59 1.04
CA GLU A 272 -2.83 27.93 2.34
C GLU A 272 -1.99 26.65 2.30
N GLN A 273 -1.54 26.22 3.48
CA GLN A 273 -0.92 24.91 3.69
C GLN A 273 -1.90 24.07 4.51
N ILE A 274 -2.18 22.85 4.07
CA ILE A 274 -3.30 22.05 4.58
C ILE A 274 -2.78 20.82 5.32
N THR A 275 -3.28 20.60 6.53
CA THR A 275 -3.13 19.32 7.25
C THR A 275 -4.49 18.62 7.29
N ILE A 276 -4.53 17.37 6.83
CA ILE A 276 -5.71 16.51 6.90
C ILE A 276 -5.51 15.52 8.04
N ASP A 277 -6.09 15.83 9.20
CA ASP A 277 -5.95 15.12 10.49
C ASP A 277 -7.15 14.24 10.84
N LYS A 278 -8.15 14.16 9.93
CA LYS A 278 -9.35 13.33 10.05
C LYS A 278 -9.54 12.48 8.78
N PRO A 279 -10.13 11.27 8.88
CA PRO A 279 -10.35 10.40 7.73
C PRO A 279 -11.49 10.95 6.87
N ILE A 280 -11.17 11.78 5.88
CA ILE A 280 -12.15 12.46 5.01
C ILE A 280 -11.83 12.26 3.52
N THR A 281 -12.82 12.52 2.67
CA THR A 281 -12.64 12.60 1.21
C THR A 281 -12.66 14.06 0.77
N LEU A 282 -11.55 14.56 0.24
CA LEU A 282 -11.41 15.92 -0.27
C LEU A 282 -11.42 15.90 -1.81
N VAL A 283 -12.38 16.60 -2.42
CA VAL A 283 -12.66 16.59 -3.86
C VAL A 283 -12.61 18.00 -4.42
N GLY A 284 -11.74 18.25 -5.40
CA GLY A 284 -11.66 19.52 -6.12
C GLY A 284 -12.53 19.51 -7.37
N GLU A 285 -13.58 20.33 -7.40
CA GLU A 285 -14.41 20.53 -8.59
C GLU A 285 -13.88 21.65 -9.48
N GLY A 286 -13.73 21.36 -10.77
CA GLY A 286 -13.15 22.32 -11.73
C GLY A 286 -11.66 22.61 -11.53
N ARG A 287 -10.93 21.74 -10.82
CA ARG A 287 -9.47 21.83 -10.54
C ARG A 287 -9.06 23.08 -9.74
N PRO A 288 -9.54 23.26 -8.50
CA PRO A 288 -9.06 24.31 -7.61
C PRO A 288 -7.56 24.17 -7.34
N VAL A 289 -6.90 25.32 -7.19
CA VAL A 289 -5.47 25.43 -6.94
C VAL A 289 -5.23 25.57 -5.44
N ILE A 290 -4.42 24.69 -4.87
CA ILE A 290 -3.85 24.84 -3.53
C ILE A 290 -2.40 25.33 -3.70
N ASP A 291 -2.10 26.47 -3.11
CA ASP A 291 -0.82 27.18 -3.23
C ASP A 291 -0.16 27.38 -1.87
N GLY A 292 0.91 26.63 -1.60
CA GLY A 292 1.67 26.71 -0.35
C GLY A 292 2.46 28.01 -0.15
N GLY A 293 2.51 28.89 -1.17
CA GLY A 293 3.18 30.18 -1.10
C GLY A 293 4.70 30.09 -0.95
N GLY A 294 5.33 29.02 -1.45
CA GLY A 294 6.77 28.81 -1.39
C GLY A 294 7.29 28.33 -0.02
N ARG A 295 6.41 27.78 0.83
CA ARG A 295 6.72 27.38 2.21
C ARG A 295 6.35 25.92 2.46
N GLY A 296 7.11 25.28 3.35
CA GLY A 296 6.88 23.91 3.86
C GLY A 296 6.46 22.87 2.83
N ASP A 297 5.67 21.90 3.29
CA ASP A 297 4.81 21.08 2.44
C ASP A 297 3.54 21.89 2.07
N VAL A 298 2.90 21.55 0.95
CA VAL A 298 1.61 22.16 0.56
C VAL A 298 0.44 21.43 1.23
N ILE A 299 0.45 20.09 1.21
CA ILE A 299 -0.55 19.25 1.87
C ILE A 299 0.15 18.17 2.71
N VAL A 300 -0.30 17.97 3.95
CA VAL A 300 0.11 16.89 4.85
C VAL A 300 -1.11 16.02 5.17
N ILE A 301 -1.07 14.75 4.79
CA ILE A 301 -2.07 13.74 5.12
C ILE A 301 -1.59 12.99 6.37
N ALA A 302 -2.21 13.31 7.51
CA ALA A 302 -1.86 12.81 8.84
C ALA A 302 -2.89 11.83 9.42
N ALA A 303 -4.07 11.68 8.79
CA ALA A 303 -5.06 10.66 9.12
C ALA A 303 -5.08 9.50 8.11
N GLU A 304 -5.48 8.33 8.60
CA GLU A 304 -5.66 7.15 7.77
C GLU A 304 -6.88 7.27 6.82
N GLY A 305 -6.87 6.53 5.71
CA GLY A 305 -8.03 6.42 4.82
C GLY A 305 -8.45 7.69 4.07
N VAL A 306 -7.65 8.76 4.15
CA VAL A 306 -7.92 10.04 3.47
C VAL A 306 -7.89 9.86 1.95
N THR A 307 -8.89 10.43 1.27
CA THR A 307 -8.89 10.52 -0.20
C THR A 307 -8.70 11.97 -0.63
N LEU A 308 -7.76 12.23 -1.54
CA LEU A 308 -7.46 13.55 -2.09
C LEU A 308 -7.49 13.50 -3.63
N ARG A 309 -8.40 14.25 -4.25
CA ARG A 309 -8.57 14.20 -5.71
C ARG A 309 -9.02 15.46 -6.41
N GLY A 310 -8.55 15.62 -7.65
CA GLY A 310 -8.99 16.67 -8.56
C GLY A 310 -8.36 18.05 -8.32
N PHE A 311 -7.25 18.15 -7.57
CA PHE A 311 -6.60 19.44 -7.27
C PHE A 311 -5.44 19.76 -8.21
N VAL A 312 -5.17 21.07 -8.37
CA VAL A 312 -3.84 21.56 -8.78
C VAL A 312 -3.07 21.95 -7.52
N ILE A 313 -1.86 21.44 -7.36
CA ILE A 313 -1.06 21.63 -6.13
C ILE A 313 0.29 22.24 -6.51
N ARG A 314 0.64 23.37 -5.89
CA ARG A 314 1.86 24.13 -6.21
C ARG A 314 2.45 24.87 -5.01
N GLY A 315 3.66 25.39 -5.17
CA GLY A 315 4.24 26.36 -4.25
C GLY A 315 4.75 25.74 -2.95
N SER A 316 5.38 24.56 -3.01
CA SER A 316 6.11 24.03 -1.84
C SER A 316 7.35 24.91 -1.55
N ALA A 317 7.98 24.71 -0.39
CA ALA A 317 9.34 25.24 -0.20
C ALA A 317 10.34 24.65 -1.23
N ARG A 318 11.46 25.35 -1.40
CA ARG A 318 12.56 25.01 -2.33
C ARG A 318 13.86 24.56 -1.63
N ASP A 319 13.83 24.38 -0.31
CA ASP A 319 14.99 23.95 0.50
C ASP A 319 15.13 22.42 0.46
N VAL A 320 16.14 21.94 -0.26
CA VAL A 320 16.44 20.50 -0.42
C VAL A 320 16.71 19.81 0.92
N ALA A 321 17.29 20.50 1.90
CA ALA A 321 17.62 19.90 3.20
C ALA A 321 16.39 19.56 4.06
N ARG A 322 15.21 20.08 3.71
CA ARG A 322 13.93 19.83 4.40
C ARG A 322 12.99 18.89 3.64
N GLU A 323 13.38 18.46 2.43
CA GLU A 323 12.60 17.63 1.52
C GLU A 323 11.09 18.00 1.37
N PRO A 324 10.72 19.28 1.20
CA PRO A 324 9.32 19.73 1.10
C PRO A 324 8.59 19.11 -0.11
N ALA A 325 7.34 18.72 0.10
CA ALA A 325 6.50 18.01 -0.85
C ALA A 325 5.23 18.79 -1.23
N GLY A 326 4.70 18.49 -2.43
CA GLY A 326 3.33 18.87 -2.79
C GLY A 326 2.31 18.13 -1.92
N ILE A 327 2.49 16.82 -1.75
CA ILE A 327 1.70 16.00 -0.83
C ILE A 327 2.67 15.15 0.00
N ARG A 328 2.68 15.32 1.32
CA ARG A 328 3.31 14.39 2.27
C ARG A 328 2.24 13.52 2.91
N VAL A 329 2.49 12.22 3.01
CA VAL A 329 1.61 11.26 3.68
C VAL A 329 2.40 10.57 4.78
N THR A 330 1.82 10.55 5.98
CA THR A 330 2.42 9.94 7.18
C THR A 330 1.47 8.98 7.90
N ALA A 331 0.32 8.67 7.29
CA ALA A 331 -0.72 7.81 7.85
C ALA A 331 -1.30 6.89 6.76
N PRO A 332 -1.62 5.62 7.08
CA PRO A 332 -1.82 4.56 6.09
C PRO A 332 -3.10 4.68 5.28
N ARG A 333 -3.18 3.93 4.18
CA ARG A 333 -4.39 3.78 3.33
C ARG A 333 -4.90 5.06 2.67
N ALA A 334 -4.04 6.07 2.48
CA ALA A 334 -4.38 7.26 1.72
C ALA A 334 -4.56 6.96 0.21
N THR A 335 -5.58 7.57 -0.41
CA THR A 335 -5.83 7.54 -1.85
C THR A 335 -5.59 8.92 -2.47
N ILE A 336 -4.64 9.02 -3.39
CA ILE A 336 -4.28 10.27 -4.08
C ILE A 336 -4.53 10.06 -5.57
N GLU A 337 -5.60 10.67 -6.10
CA GLU A 337 -6.03 10.41 -7.48
C GLU A 337 -6.33 11.65 -8.33
N GLY A 338 -5.88 11.63 -9.58
CA GLY A 338 -6.28 12.65 -10.59
C GLY A 338 -5.80 14.08 -10.31
N ASN A 339 -4.77 14.26 -9.49
CA ASN A 339 -4.22 15.58 -9.14
C ASN A 339 -3.12 16.03 -10.11
N GLU A 340 -2.88 17.34 -10.21
CA GLU A 340 -1.81 17.94 -11.00
C GLU A 340 -0.84 18.72 -10.10
N LEU A 341 0.36 18.16 -9.92
CA LEU A 341 1.44 18.74 -9.10
C LEU A 341 2.44 19.46 -10.02
N ARG A 342 2.72 20.73 -9.73
CA ARG A 342 3.65 21.58 -10.48
C ARG A 342 4.28 22.63 -9.58
N ASP A 343 5.52 23.03 -9.85
CA ASP A 343 6.25 23.96 -8.96
C ASP A 343 6.26 23.47 -7.50
N VAL A 344 6.56 22.17 -7.33
CA VAL A 344 6.81 21.51 -6.05
C VAL A 344 8.17 20.83 -6.10
N LEU A 345 8.90 20.81 -4.98
CA LEU A 345 10.23 20.22 -4.94
C LEU A 345 10.12 18.69 -5.03
N TYR A 346 9.54 18.06 -4.02
CA TYR A 346 9.10 16.66 -4.05
C TYR A 346 7.61 16.62 -4.45
N GLY A 347 7.19 15.61 -5.20
CA GLY A 347 5.80 15.48 -5.64
C GLY A 347 4.92 14.90 -4.55
N ILE A 348 4.82 13.57 -4.52
CA ILE A 348 4.09 12.78 -3.54
C ILE A 348 5.09 11.98 -2.71
N SER A 349 5.14 12.23 -1.40
CA SER A 349 6.02 11.53 -0.45
C SER A 349 5.19 10.66 0.49
N LEU A 350 5.33 9.33 0.36
CA LEU A 350 4.73 8.31 1.23
C LEU A 350 5.78 7.85 2.24
N LEU A 351 5.58 8.17 3.52
CA LEU A 351 6.63 8.05 4.54
C LEU A 351 6.15 7.26 5.75
N ASN A 352 6.82 6.13 6.04
CA ASN A 352 6.55 5.28 7.21
C ASN A 352 5.08 4.81 7.31
N SER A 353 4.43 4.59 6.17
CA SER A 353 3.01 4.25 6.06
C SER A 353 2.74 3.41 4.80
N GLY A 354 1.73 2.55 4.83
CA GLY A 354 1.44 1.58 3.76
C GLY A 354 -0.03 1.50 3.34
N GLY A 355 -0.29 0.65 2.35
CA GLY A 355 -1.62 0.41 1.77
C GLY A 355 -2.12 1.56 0.89
N HIS A 356 -1.24 2.37 0.32
CA HIS A 356 -1.59 3.58 -0.43
C HIS A 356 -2.04 3.30 -1.86
N VAL A 357 -2.92 4.16 -2.40
CA VAL A 357 -3.25 4.19 -3.83
C VAL A 357 -2.87 5.55 -4.40
N VAL A 358 -1.89 5.58 -5.29
CA VAL A 358 -1.44 6.80 -5.99
C VAL A 358 -1.68 6.62 -7.49
N ARG A 359 -2.73 7.25 -8.03
CA ARG A 359 -3.15 6.98 -9.41
C ARG A 359 -3.57 8.17 -10.26
N ASN A 360 -3.33 8.07 -11.57
CA ASN A 360 -3.76 9.07 -12.56
C ASN A 360 -3.27 10.51 -12.26
N ASN A 361 -2.23 10.69 -11.45
CA ASN A 361 -1.69 12.01 -11.12
C ASN A 361 -0.69 12.46 -12.20
N ARG A 362 -0.62 13.76 -12.43
CA ARG A 362 0.39 14.39 -13.29
C ARG A 362 1.36 15.16 -12.41
N ILE A 363 2.65 14.83 -12.47
CA ILE A 363 3.65 15.37 -11.54
C ILE A 363 4.80 16.01 -12.32
N THR A 364 5.08 17.27 -12.01
CA THR A 364 6.21 18.05 -12.50
C THR A 364 6.87 18.79 -11.34
N SER A 365 8.19 18.92 -11.36
CA SER A 365 8.93 19.63 -10.32
C SER A 365 9.11 21.12 -10.68
N ILE A 366 9.97 21.83 -9.94
CA ILE A 366 10.30 23.24 -10.14
C ILE A 366 11.16 23.40 -11.41
N PRO A 367 10.70 24.10 -12.47
CA PRO A 367 11.45 24.22 -13.73
C PRO A 367 12.81 24.90 -13.57
N ASP A 368 12.88 25.92 -12.73
CA ASP A 368 14.07 26.78 -12.54
C ASP A 368 15.24 26.08 -11.84
N LEU A 369 14.99 24.96 -11.15
CA LEU A 369 16.04 24.19 -10.49
C LEU A 369 16.72 23.24 -11.50
N PRO A 370 18.05 23.06 -11.44
CA PRO A 370 18.72 22.03 -12.23
C PRO A 370 18.36 20.62 -11.69
N PRO A 371 18.42 19.56 -12.52
CA PRO A 371 17.88 18.24 -12.20
C PRO A 371 18.35 17.66 -10.86
N GLU A 372 19.62 17.83 -10.51
CA GLU A 372 20.23 17.33 -9.28
C GLU A 372 19.72 18.02 -8.00
N ARG A 373 19.14 19.22 -8.12
CA ARG A 373 18.53 19.98 -7.01
C ARG A 373 17.02 19.82 -6.89
N ARG A 374 16.38 19.05 -7.78
CA ARG A 374 14.93 18.75 -7.71
C ARG A 374 14.65 17.64 -6.69
N GLY A 375 13.41 17.51 -6.26
CA GLY A 375 12.96 16.38 -5.44
C GLY A 375 12.56 15.17 -6.28
N HIS A 376 12.26 14.07 -5.60
CA HIS A 376 11.69 12.87 -6.23
C HIS A 376 10.20 13.13 -6.54
N ALA A 377 9.70 12.65 -7.67
CA ALA A 377 8.31 12.90 -8.09
C ALA A 377 7.30 12.04 -7.32
N ILE A 378 7.57 10.74 -7.19
CA ILE A 378 6.91 9.86 -6.21
C ILE A 378 8.01 9.23 -5.36
N TYR A 379 7.92 9.42 -4.05
CA TYR A 379 8.91 8.99 -3.06
C TYR A 379 8.26 8.03 -2.07
N LEU A 380 8.61 6.75 -2.14
CA LEU A 380 8.26 5.74 -1.15
C LEU A 380 9.47 5.56 -0.22
N PHE A 381 9.28 5.82 1.07
CA PHE A 381 10.27 5.59 2.11
C PHE A 381 9.63 4.88 3.29
N ASN A 382 10.06 3.64 3.57
CA ASN A 382 9.42 2.78 4.56
C ASN A 382 7.90 2.64 4.29
N ALA A 383 7.54 2.37 3.03
CA ALA A 383 6.16 2.31 2.55
C ALA A 383 5.89 0.98 1.82
N SER A 384 4.89 0.24 2.28
CA SER A 384 4.60 -1.11 1.79
C SER A 384 3.15 -1.29 1.35
N ASP A 385 2.88 -2.34 0.57
CA ASP A 385 1.55 -2.70 0.08
C ASP A 385 0.86 -1.58 -0.76
N CYS A 386 1.63 -0.73 -1.43
CA CYS A 386 1.11 0.40 -2.21
C CYS A 386 0.86 0.04 -3.68
N LEU A 387 -0.18 0.64 -4.25
CA LEU A 387 -0.48 0.65 -5.68
C LEU A 387 -0.13 2.03 -6.26
N VAL A 388 0.86 2.08 -7.15
CA VAL A 388 1.23 3.31 -7.89
C VAL A 388 0.93 3.09 -9.37
N GLU A 389 -0.19 3.65 -9.88
CA GLU A 389 -0.65 3.33 -11.24
C GLU A 389 -1.01 4.52 -12.14
N ASN A 390 -0.69 4.39 -13.43
CA ASN A 390 -1.11 5.33 -14.49
C ASN A 390 -0.73 6.81 -14.23
N ASN A 391 0.32 7.07 -13.45
CA ASN A 391 0.79 8.43 -13.20
C ASN A 391 1.71 8.90 -14.35
N VAL A 392 1.66 10.20 -14.65
CA VAL A 392 2.51 10.84 -15.67
C VAL A 392 3.52 11.76 -14.99
N ILE A 393 4.79 11.40 -15.05
CA ILE A 393 5.88 12.07 -14.34
C ILE A 393 6.86 12.66 -15.35
N ARG A 394 7.15 13.97 -15.21
CA ARG A 394 8.12 14.69 -16.05
C ARG A 394 9.00 15.61 -15.21
N TYR A 395 10.27 15.75 -15.60
CA TYR A 395 11.15 16.82 -15.12
C TYR A 395 11.41 16.85 -13.59
N GLY A 396 11.18 15.77 -12.83
CA GLY A 396 11.67 15.61 -11.45
C GLY A 396 13.18 15.29 -11.39
N LYS A 397 13.72 15.07 -10.19
CA LYS A 397 15.06 14.47 -10.03
C LYS A 397 15.00 12.99 -10.43
N ASP A 398 14.32 12.17 -9.64
CA ASP A 398 13.99 10.79 -10.01
C ASP A 398 12.47 10.64 -10.08
N GLY A 399 11.98 9.74 -10.94
CA GLY A 399 10.56 9.54 -11.17
C GLY A 399 9.90 8.76 -10.04
N LEU A 400 10.22 7.47 -9.96
CA LEU A 400 9.79 6.58 -8.88
C LEU A 400 11.00 6.28 -7.99
N PHE A 401 10.99 6.73 -6.74
CA PHE A 401 12.00 6.36 -5.73
C PHE A 401 11.40 5.39 -4.72
N LEU A 402 12.10 4.29 -4.45
CA LEU A 402 11.77 3.32 -3.40
C LEU A 402 12.99 3.11 -2.48
N GLY A 403 12.80 3.35 -1.19
CA GLY A 403 13.77 3.01 -0.14
C GLY A 403 13.09 2.28 1.02
N PHE A 404 13.61 1.12 1.44
CA PHE A 404 13.04 0.34 2.56
C PHE A 404 11.54 0.02 2.40
N SER A 405 11.08 -0.17 1.16
CA SER A 405 9.65 -0.10 0.78
C SER A 405 9.25 -1.36 0.04
N ASP A 406 8.39 -2.20 0.61
CA ASP A 406 8.24 -3.60 0.18
C ASP A 406 6.84 -3.95 -0.35
N HIS A 407 6.73 -5.01 -1.17
CA HIS A 407 5.43 -5.54 -1.64
C HIS A 407 4.55 -4.53 -2.40
N ASN A 408 5.14 -3.53 -3.07
CA ASN A 408 4.42 -2.52 -3.84
C ASN A 408 4.25 -2.94 -5.32
N LEU A 409 3.10 -2.58 -5.91
CA LEU A 409 2.78 -2.76 -7.32
C LEU A 409 2.79 -1.41 -8.05
N LEU A 410 3.74 -1.24 -8.96
CA LEU A 410 3.90 -0.03 -9.76
C LEU A 410 3.58 -0.34 -11.23
N ARG A 411 2.46 0.17 -11.76
CA ARG A 411 1.97 -0.25 -13.09
C ARG A 411 1.46 0.87 -14.00
N GLY A 412 1.75 0.76 -15.30
CA GLY A 412 1.21 1.69 -16.31
C GLY A 412 1.68 3.15 -16.20
N ASN A 413 2.70 3.45 -15.39
CA ASN A 413 3.20 4.81 -15.21
C ASN A 413 4.06 5.25 -16.41
N ASP A 414 3.96 6.51 -16.84
CA ASP A 414 4.81 7.11 -17.87
C ASP A 414 5.76 8.13 -17.24
N VAL A 415 7.06 7.83 -17.31
CA VAL A 415 8.12 8.55 -16.62
C VAL A 415 9.19 8.94 -17.62
N SER A 416 9.31 10.23 -17.92
CA SER A 416 10.32 10.75 -18.84
C SER A 416 11.00 12.02 -18.36
N ASP A 417 12.16 12.32 -18.93
CA ASP A 417 12.93 13.54 -18.67
C ASP A 417 13.35 13.69 -17.19
N VAL A 418 13.64 12.57 -16.51
CA VAL A 418 14.19 12.51 -15.15
C VAL A 418 15.59 11.89 -15.15
N ARG A 419 16.29 11.95 -14.01
CA ARG A 419 17.58 11.28 -13.82
C ARG A 419 17.39 9.76 -13.83
N TYR A 420 16.70 9.22 -12.83
CA TYR A 420 16.32 7.80 -12.78
C TYR A 420 14.81 7.64 -12.98
N GLY A 421 14.40 6.78 -13.91
CA GLY A 421 13.00 6.39 -14.06
C GLY A 421 12.50 5.61 -12.84
N ILE A 422 13.25 4.59 -12.44
CA ILE A 422 13.18 3.91 -11.14
C ILE A 422 14.53 4.09 -10.43
N HIS A 423 14.52 4.57 -9.18
CA HIS A 423 15.67 4.59 -8.28
C HIS A 423 15.29 3.80 -7.02
N TYR A 424 16.11 2.81 -6.65
CA TYR A 424 15.65 1.71 -5.82
C TYR A 424 16.77 1.17 -4.94
N MET A 425 16.58 1.17 -3.61
CA MET A 425 17.57 0.71 -2.63
C MET A 425 16.91 0.02 -1.44
N TYR A 426 17.38 -1.18 -1.09
CA TYR A 426 16.92 -1.93 0.11
C TYR A 426 15.41 -2.11 0.17
N ALA A 427 14.77 -2.50 -0.93
CA ALA A 427 13.32 -2.61 -1.07
C ALA A 427 12.99 -3.98 -1.67
N ASP A 428 12.22 -4.82 -0.99
CA ASP A 428 12.03 -6.22 -1.36
C ASP A 428 10.63 -6.50 -1.94
N HIS A 429 10.52 -7.51 -2.80
CA HIS A 429 9.23 -8.03 -3.33
C HIS A 429 8.36 -7.03 -4.11
N ASN A 430 8.98 -6.05 -4.80
CA ASN A 430 8.23 -5.08 -5.60
C ASN A 430 8.08 -5.49 -7.07
N GLU A 431 6.93 -5.15 -7.65
CA GLU A 431 6.57 -5.51 -9.02
C GLU A 431 6.32 -4.28 -9.91
N PHE A 432 6.97 -4.24 -11.07
CA PHE A 432 6.83 -3.19 -12.07
C PHE A 432 6.22 -3.75 -13.36
N HIS A 433 4.99 -3.35 -13.69
CA HIS A 433 4.25 -3.86 -14.84
C HIS A 433 3.88 -2.77 -15.85
N ARG A 434 4.22 -2.95 -17.13
CA ARG A 434 3.71 -2.10 -18.23
C ARG A 434 4.01 -0.60 -18.09
N ASN A 435 5.06 -0.24 -17.36
CA ASN A 435 5.50 1.15 -17.21
C ASN A 435 6.36 1.56 -18.41
N ARG A 436 6.47 2.88 -18.62
CA ARG A 436 7.28 3.49 -19.68
C ARG A 436 8.33 4.41 -19.06
N PHE A 437 9.60 4.04 -19.18
CA PHE A 437 10.75 4.80 -18.70
C PHE A 437 11.57 5.28 -19.90
N THR A 438 11.34 6.53 -20.35
CA THR A 438 11.92 7.01 -21.61
C THR A 438 12.63 8.34 -21.53
N ARG A 439 13.71 8.50 -22.29
CA ARG A 439 14.49 9.77 -22.36
C ARG A 439 14.95 10.26 -20.98
N ASN A 440 15.23 9.32 -20.07
CA ASN A 440 15.82 9.59 -18.76
C ASN A 440 17.35 9.54 -18.87
N ILE A 441 18.06 9.99 -17.84
CA ILE A 441 19.51 9.76 -17.74
C ILE A 441 19.77 8.24 -17.63
N ALA A 442 18.95 7.54 -16.86
CA ALA A 442 18.89 6.07 -16.75
C ALA A 442 17.44 5.58 -16.60
N GLY A 443 17.15 4.38 -17.11
CA GLY A 443 15.83 3.74 -17.04
C GLY A 443 15.48 3.29 -15.63
N ALA A 444 15.97 2.11 -15.22
CA ALA A 444 15.77 1.53 -13.90
C ALA A 444 17.12 1.18 -13.25
N ALA A 445 17.35 1.63 -12.02
CA ALA A 445 18.50 1.26 -11.20
C ALA A 445 18.02 0.50 -9.96
N ILE A 446 18.18 -0.83 -9.97
CA ILE A 446 17.73 -1.75 -8.91
C ILE A 446 18.95 -2.21 -8.11
N MET A 447 18.98 -1.89 -6.81
CA MET A 447 20.16 -2.06 -5.96
C MET A 447 19.84 -2.67 -4.59
N PHE A 448 20.70 -3.57 -4.11
CA PHE A 448 20.71 -4.10 -2.73
C PHE A 448 19.37 -4.70 -2.26
N SER A 449 18.73 -5.54 -3.08
CA SER A 449 17.32 -5.90 -2.90
C SER A 449 16.97 -7.26 -3.53
N ARG A 450 15.86 -7.88 -3.13
CA ARG A 450 15.43 -9.18 -3.69
C ARG A 450 13.96 -9.31 -4.06
N GLY A 451 13.65 -10.29 -4.92
CA GLY A 451 12.28 -10.67 -5.27
C GLY A 451 11.63 -9.72 -6.28
N ILE A 452 12.41 -9.22 -7.25
CA ILE A 452 12.00 -8.09 -8.10
C ILE A 452 11.43 -8.59 -9.42
N VAL A 453 10.25 -8.10 -9.80
CA VAL A 453 9.63 -8.43 -11.09
C VAL A 453 9.56 -7.19 -11.97
N LEU A 454 10.26 -7.23 -13.11
CA LEU A 454 10.12 -6.27 -14.21
C LEU A 454 9.39 -6.96 -15.36
N ARG A 455 8.09 -6.70 -15.53
CA ARG A 455 7.25 -7.33 -16.57
C ARG A 455 6.64 -6.34 -17.56
N GLU A 456 6.79 -6.61 -18.86
CA GLU A 456 6.15 -5.87 -19.96
C GLU A 456 6.43 -4.34 -19.99
N ASN A 457 7.52 -3.87 -19.37
CA ASN A 457 7.89 -2.44 -19.34
C ASN A 457 8.62 -2.01 -20.63
N VAL A 458 8.55 -0.72 -20.94
CA VAL A 458 9.31 -0.07 -22.03
C VAL A 458 10.41 0.79 -21.43
N LEU A 459 11.67 0.43 -21.65
CA LEU A 459 12.84 1.18 -21.18
C LEU A 459 13.65 1.65 -22.39
N ALA A 460 13.49 2.91 -22.80
CA ALA A 460 13.97 3.34 -24.11
C ALA A 460 14.49 4.77 -24.22
N TYR A 461 15.41 4.98 -25.15
CA TYR A 461 16.03 6.29 -25.43
C TYR A 461 16.78 6.90 -24.23
N ASN A 462 17.19 6.10 -23.25
CA ASN A 462 18.02 6.54 -22.13
C ASN A 462 19.49 6.57 -22.62
N ARG A 463 19.93 7.74 -23.09
CA ARG A 463 21.18 7.89 -23.88
C ARG A 463 22.26 8.76 -23.21
N SER A 464 22.21 8.92 -21.88
CA SER A 464 23.26 9.65 -21.17
C SER A 464 24.62 8.94 -21.28
N GLY A 465 25.68 9.70 -21.54
CA GLY A 465 27.04 9.17 -21.68
C GLY A 465 27.51 8.41 -20.44
N ALA A 466 27.23 8.94 -19.24
CA ALA A 466 27.59 8.27 -17.98
C ALA A 466 26.68 7.06 -17.69
N SER A 467 25.37 7.29 -17.57
CA SER A 467 24.44 6.31 -16.96
C SER A 467 23.29 5.86 -17.87
N GLY A 468 23.42 5.95 -19.20
CA GLY A 468 22.38 5.59 -20.18
C GLY A 468 21.99 4.10 -20.27
N TYR A 469 21.84 3.41 -19.16
CA TYR A 469 21.32 2.05 -19.13
C TYR A 469 19.78 2.02 -19.15
N GLY A 470 19.23 0.99 -19.79
CA GLY A 470 17.83 0.60 -19.64
C GLY A 470 17.58 0.05 -18.24
N ILE A 471 18.29 -1.02 -17.86
CA ILE A 471 18.25 -1.65 -16.54
C ILE A 471 19.68 -1.74 -15.98
N LEU A 472 19.86 -1.35 -14.71
CA LEU A 472 21.02 -1.67 -13.89
C LEU A 472 20.57 -2.58 -12.74
N LEU A 473 21.31 -3.66 -12.53
CA LEU A 473 21.21 -4.55 -11.38
C LEU A 473 22.51 -4.48 -10.57
N LYS A 474 22.43 -4.16 -9.28
CA LYS A 474 23.59 -4.14 -8.38
C LYS A 474 23.29 -4.83 -7.05
N ASP A 475 24.00 -5.92 -6.76
CA ASP A 475 23.92 -6.66 -5.49
C ASP A 475 22.47 -7.07 -5.16
N VAL A 476 21.81 -7.75 -6.12
CA VAL A 476 20.40 -8.14 -6.07
C VAL A 476 20.22 -9.66 -6.03
N ASP A 477 19.08 -10.13 -5.54
CA ASP A 477 18.70 -11.55 -5.55
C ASP A 477 17.27 -11.75 -6.11
N ASP A 478 16.94 -12.95 -6.57
CA ASP A 478 15.59 -13.36 -7.02
C ASP A 478 14.88 -12.38 -7.99
N VAL A 479 15.52 -12.07 -9.12
CA VAL A 479 15.03 -11.08 -10.11
C VAL A 479 14.47 -11.76 -11.36
N THR A 480 13.26 -11.35 -11.77
CA THR A 480 12.63 -11.77 -13.04
C THR A 480 12.42 -10.57 -13.97
N ILE A 481 13.02 -10.62 -15.16
CA ILE A 481 12.90 -9.62 -16.22
C ILE A 481 12.22 -10.29 -17.42
N GLU A 482 10.93 -10.01 -17.64
CA GLU A 482 10.08 -10.72 -18.61
C GLU A 482 9.29 -9.78 -19.55
N GLY A 483 9.30 -10.06 -20.86
CA GLY A 483 8.42 -9.38 -21.81
C GLY A 483 8.70 -7.89 -22.03
N ASN A 484 9.82 -7.36 -21.52
CA ASN A 484 10.16 -5.94 -21.59
C ASN A 484 10.72 -5.56 -22.98
N PHE A 485 10.56 -4.29 -23.32
CA PHE A 485 11.11 -3.68 -24.53
C PHE A 485 12.23 -2.70 -24.13
N ILE A 486 13.48 -3.13 -24.32
CA ILE A 486 14.67 -2.41 -23.90
C ILE A 486 15.45 -1.97 -25.15
N HIS A 487 15.24 -0.72 -25.59
CA HIS A 487 15.72 -0.29 -26.91
C HIS A 487 16.24 1.15 -27.00
N HIS A 488 17.17 1.39 -27.92
CA HIS A 488 17.74 2.74 -28.18
C HIS A 488 18.42 3.39 -26.95
N ASN A 489 18.90 2.59 -26.00
CA ASN A 489 19.67 3.04 -24.84
C ASN A 489 21.18 3.01 -25.14
N ARG A 490 22.02 3.59 -24.27
CA ARG A 490 23.48 3.36 -24.32
C ARG A 490 23.79 1.90 -23.98
N LEU A 491 23.25 1.41 -22.86
CA LEU A 491 23.30 0.01 -22.45
C LEU A 491 21.86 -0.50 -22.32
N ALA A 492 21.55 -1.74 -22.73
CA ALA A 492 20.22 -2.28 -22.45
C ALA A 492 20.12 -2.77 -21.00
N LEU A 493 21.01 -3.68 -20.60
CA LEU A 493 21.12 -4.22 -19.25
C LEU A 493 22.57 -4.23 -18.79
N THR A 494 22.82 -3.78 -17.56
CA THR A 494 24.10 -3.97 -16.87
C THR A 494 23.89 -4.64 -15.51
N ALA A 495 24.82 -5.51 -15.12
CA ALA A 495 24.68 -6.32 -13.91
C ALA A 495 26.00 -6.61 -13.20
N ASP A 496 26.03 -6.36 -11.89
CA ASP A 496 27.11 -6.67 -10.96
C ASP A 496 26.54 -7.24 -9.66
N GLY A 497 27.04 -8.37 -9.18
CA GLY A 497 26.52 -9.04 -7.99
C GLY A 497 25.05 -9.46 -8.17
N ALA A 498 24.74 -10.06 -9.31
CA ALA A 498 23.37 -10.42 -9.69
C ALA A 498 23.35 -11.86 -10.25
N PRO A 499 22.94 -12.88 -9.45
CA PRO A 499 22.56 -12.80 -8.03
C PRO A 499 23.75 -12.47 -7.13
N ARG A 500 23.46 -11.92 -5.95
CA ARG A 500 24.44 -11.59 -4.89
C ARG A 500 24.73 -12.79 -4.00
N SER A 501 23.73 -13.64 -3.79
CA SER A 501 23.73 -14.79 -2.90
C SER A 501 23.74 -16.11 -3.69
N PRO A 502 24.44 -17.17 -3.25
CA PRO A 502 24.58 -18.41 -4.03
C PRO A 502 23.29 -19.17 -4.35
N GLN A 503 22.21 -18.95 -3.57
CA GLN A 503 20.89 -19.55 -3.83
C GLN A 503 19.95 -18.63 -4.62
N GLY A 504 20.32 -17.35 -4.81
CA GLY A 504 19.51 -16.40 -5.55
C GLY A 504 19.55 -16.68 -7.05
N TYR A 505 18.60 -16.12 -7.80
CA TYR A 505 18.57 -16.22 -9.26
C TYR A 505 18.33 -14.88 -9.94
N VAL A 506 18.74 -14.78 -11.21
CA VAL A 506 18.32 -13.72 -12.13
C VAL A 506 17.91 -14.35 -13.45
N SER A 507 16.66 -14.14 -13.85
CA SER A 507 16.08 -14.66 -15.10
C SER A 507 15.70 -13.51 -16.02
N VAL A 508 16.25 -13.52 -17.24
CA VAL A 508 15.92 -12.58 -18.31
C VAL A 508 15.31 -13.38 -19.44
N ARG A 509 13.98 -13.31 -19.62
CA ARG A 509 13.28 -14.15 -20.60
C ARG A 509 12.19 -13.47 -21.41
N GLY A 510 12.11 -13.78 -22.70
CA GLY A 510 11.06 -13.23 -23.57
C GLY A 510 11.11 -11.72 -23.75
N ASN A 511 12.27 -11.06 -23.61
CA ASN A 511 12.41 -9.61 -23.80
C ASN A 511 12.84 -9.27 -25.22
N PHE A 512 12.47 -8.07 -25.68
CA PHE A 512 13.08 -7.46 -26.87
C PHE A 512 14.22 -6.54 -26.43
N ILE A 513 15.44 -6.84 -26.87
CA ILE A 513 16.68 -6.13 -26.51
C ILE A 513 17.37 -5.71 -27.81
N GLY A 514 17.05 -4.51 -28.32
CA GLY A 514 17.47 -4.11 -29.66
C GLY A 514 17.78 -2.64 -29.87
N TYR A 515 18.63 -2.35 -30.85
CA TYR A 515 19.07 -1.00 -31.20
C TYR A 515 19.79 -0.25 -30.07
N ASN A 516 20.41 -0.96 -29.13
CA ASN A 516 21.22 -0.36 -28.05
C ASN A 516 22.69 -0.26 -28.49
N GLN A 517 23.49 0.65 -27.90
CA GLN A 517 24.93 0.69 -28.23
C GLN A 517 25.67 -0.55 -27.68
N VAL A 518 25.21 -1.08 -26.55
CA VAL A 518 25.55 -2.40 -26.01
C VAL A 518 24.26 -3.04 -25.51
N ALA A 519 24.01 -4.31 -25.82
CA ALA A 519 22.88 -5.02 -25.24
C ALA A 519 23.16 -5.35 -23.77
N LEU A 520 24.19 -6.13 -23.49
CA LEU A 520 24.54 -6.60 -22.15
C LEU A 520 25.95 -6.15 -21.74
N GLU A 521 26.08 -5.48 -20.59
CA GLU A 521 27.36 -5.13 -19.97
C GLU A 521 27.47 -5.82 -18.59
N LEU A 522 28.15 -6.96 -18.55
CA LEU A 522 28.12 -7.89 -17.41
C LEU A 522 29.48 -7.93 -16.71
N PHE A 523 29.45 -7.89 -15.37
CA PHE A 523 30.63 -8.17 -14.55
C PHE A 523 30.81 -9.68 -14.35
N THR A 524 32.03 -10.13 -14.04
CA THR A 524 32.33 -11.54 -13.69
C THR A 524 31.60 -12.05 -12.45
N THR A 525 30.97 -11.17 -11.69
CA THR A 525 30.09 -11.49 -10.55
C THR A 525 28.70 -11.95 -10.98
N ALA A 526 28.24 -11.65 -12.20
CA ALA A 526 26.91 -11.99 -12.68
C ALA A 526 26.75 -13.49 -13.03
N ASP A 527 25.61 -14.08 -12.65
CA ASP A 527 25.14 -15.41 -13.07
C ASP A 527 23.66 -15.28 -13.45
N ILE A 528 23.43 -14.91 -14.71
CA ILE A 528 22.10 -14.63 -15.25
C ILE A 528 21.71 -15.75 -16.24
N THR A 529 20.43 -16.14 -16.21
CA THR A 529 19.85 -17.05 -17.19
C THR A 529 19.06 -16.28 -18.25
N PHE A 530 19.50 -16.33 -19.50
CA PHE A 530 18.88 -15.71 -20.67
C PHE A 530 18.20 -16.76 -21.55
N THR A 531 16.89 -16.68 -21.77
CA THR A 531 16.17 -17.59 -22.68
C THR A 531 15.00 -16.91 -23.40
N GLY A 532 14.79 -17.21 -24.68
CA GLY A 532 13.70 -16.70 -25.49
C GLY A 532 13.71 -15.18 -25.71
N ASN A 533 14.84 -14.49 -25.48
CA ASN A 533 14.95 -13.07 -25.79
C ASN A 533 15.21 -12.85 -27.29
N THR A 534 14.94 -11.64 -27.77
CA THR A 534 15.27 -11.20 -29.13
C THR A 534 16.35 -10.12 -29.07
N PHE A 535 17.55 -10.45 -29.55
CA PHE A 535 18.66 -9.52 -29.75
C PHE A 535 18.67 -9.06 -31.22
N LEU A 536 18.53 -7.76 -31.46
CA LEU A 536 18.35 -7.20 -32.81
C LEU A 536 18.96 -5.79 -32.95
N GLY A 537 19.91 -5.63 -33.87
CA GLY A 537 20.47 -4.34 -34.26
C GLY A 537 21.26 -3.63 -33.17
N ASN A 538 21.79 -4.37 -32.18
CA ASN A 538 22.70 -3.80 -31.19
C ASN A 538 24.09 -3.58 -31.83
N LEU A 539 24.87 -2.64 -31.30
CA LEU A 539 26.25 -2.37 -31.77
C LEU A 539 27.30 -3.25 -31.06
N GLU A 540 26.95 -3.85 -29.93
CA GLU A 540 27.74 -4.86 -29.21
C GLU A 540 26.73 -5.73 -28.45
N GLU A 541 26.76 -7.05 -28.61
CA GLU A 541 25.79 -7.90 -27.91
C GLU A 541 26.19 -8.10 -26.45
N VAL A 542 27.44 -8.49 -26.19
CA VAL A 542 27.92 -8.72 -24.82
C VAL A 542 29.30 -8.09 -24.61
N ARG A 543 29.37 -7.22 -23.60
CA ARG A 543 30.61 -6.70 -23.03
C ARG A 543 30.85 -7.33 -21.66
N SER A 544 32.10 -7.74 -21.43
CA SER A 544 32.56 -8.20 -20.12
C SER A 544 33.29 -7.10 -19.36
N LEU A 545 33.14 -7.08 -18.03
CA LEU A 545 33.91 -6.26 -17.12
C LEU A 545 34.61 -7.17 -16.08
N GLY A 546 35.94 -7.21 -16.14
CA GLY A 546 36.78 -7.88 -15.14
C GLY A 546 37.14 -9.35 -15.39
N GLY A 547 36.92 -9.92 -16.59
CA GLY A 547 37.38 -11.26 -16.96
C GLY A 547 36.40 -12.07 -17.83
N ASP A 548 36.44 -13.40 -17.74
CA ASP A 548 35.53 -14.32 -18.45
C ASP A 548 34.14 -14.39 -17.77
N ILE A 549 33.10 -14.03 -18.53
CA ILE A 549 31.68 -14.10 -18.13
C ILE A 549 30.92 -15.29 -18.77
N ALA A 550 31.51 -15.94 -19.77
CA ALA A 550 30.85 -16.97 -20.58
C ALA A 550 30.54 -18.23 -19.76
N ARG A 551 31.38 -18.53 -18.76
CA ARG A 551 31.24 -19.72 -17.89
C ARG A 551 30.20 -19.60 -16.78
N ARG A 552 29.81 -18.38 -16.40
CA ARG A 552 28.83 -18.14 -15.32
C ARG A 552 27.42 -17.93 -15.85
N ASN A 553 27.26 -17.22 -16.95
CA ASN A 553 25.94 -16.89 -17.49
C ASN A 553 25.40 -18.05 -18.32
N ARG A 554 24.10 -18.33 -18.17
CA ARG A 554 23.39 -19.38 -18.91
C ARG A 554 22.63 -18.75 -20.07
N TRP A 555 22.92 -19.21 -21.28
CA TRP A 555 22.39 -18.63 -22.52
C TRP A 555 21.29 -19.48 -23.18
N ALA A 556 21.00 -20.64 -22.59
CA ALA A 556 19.82 -21.44 -22.87
C ALA A 556 19.34 -22.10 -21.57
N LEU A 557 18.06 -22.46 -21.53
CA LEU A 557 17.45 -23.26 -20.47
C LEU A 557 16.51 -24.27 -21.13
N ASP A 558 16.50 -25.51 -20.67
CA ASP A 558 15.64 -26.60 -21.16
C ASP A 558 15.64 -26.76 -22.69
N GLY A 559 16.83 -26.65 -23.30
CA GLY A 559 17.02 -26.73 -24.75
C GLY A 559 16.62 -25.47 -25.52
N ARG A 560 16.25 -24.36 -24.86
CA ARG A 560 15.81 -23.13 -25.52
C ARG A 560 16.71 -21.93 -25.21
N GLY A 561 17.43 -21.46 -26.23
CA GLY A 561 18.25 -20.25 -26.19
C GLY A 561 17.52 -18.99 -26.64
N ASN A 562 18.23 -18.08 -27.28
CA ASN A 562 17.75 -16.74 -27.67
C ASN A 562 17.85 -16.52 -29.19
N TYR A 563 17.10 -15.57 -29.72
CA TYR A 563 17.26 -15.12 -31.10
C TYR A 563 18.38 -14.07 -31.19
N TRP A 564 19.26 -14.24 -32.16
CA TRP A 564 20.37 -13.31 -32.46
C TRP A 564 20.36 -12.97 -33.95
N ASP A 565 20.21 -11.69 -34.30
CA ASP A 565 20.15 -11.23 -35.69
C ASP A 565 21.44 -11.46 -36.51
N SER A 566 22.55 -11.72 -35.81
CA SER A 566 23.87 -12.07 -36.34
C SER A 566 24.11 -13.57 -36.46
N TYR A 567 23.17 -14.42 -36.02
CA TYR A 567 23.25 -15.88 -36.21
C TYR A 567 23.17 -16.26 -37.70
N ARG A 568 24.03 -17.19 -38.12
CA ARG A 568 24.15 -17.64 -39.53
C ARG A 568 24.24 -19.17 -39.65
N GLY A 569 23.72 -19.89 -38.65
CA GLY A 569 23.56 -21.34 -38.75
C GLY A 569 22.33 -21.73 -39.56
N PHE A 570 21.94 -22.99 -39.43
CA PHE A 570 20.79 -23.60 -40.09
C PHE A 570 20.02 -24.45 -39.08
N ASP A 571 18.82 -24.83 -39.48
CA ASP A 571 17.88 -25.71 -38.78
C ASP A 571 17.47 -26.75 -39.81
N ALA A 572 17.94 -27.99 -39.63
CA ALA A 572 17.76 -29.08 -40.58
C ALA A 572 16.61 -30.03 -40.23
N ASP A 573 16.15 -30.06 -38.97
CA ASP A 573 15.02 -30.88 -38.54
C ASP A 573 13.68 -30.12 -38.45
N GLY A 574 13.74 -28.79 -38.45
CA GLY A 574 12.61 -27.87 -38.55
C GLY A 574 11.96 -27.52 -37.21
N ASP A 575 12.65 -27.70 -36.08
CA ASP A 575 12.10 -27.43 -34.75
C ASP A 575 12.11 -25.93 -34.35
N GLY A 576 12.79 -25.07 -35.13
CA GLY A 576 12.93 -23.63 -34.90
C GLY A 576 14.16 -23.23 -34.08
N ILE A 577 15.02 -24.18 -33.73
CA ILE A 577 16.31 -24.01 -33.05
C ILE A 577 17.42 -24.32 -34.07
N GLY A 578 18.52 -23.57 -34.00
CA GLY A 578 19.66 -23.78 -34.88
C GLY A 578 20.55 -24.94 -34.44
N ASP A 579 20.87 -25.86 -35.37
CA ASP A 579 21.75 -27.03 -35.18
C ASP A 579 23.17 -26.68 -34.71
N LEU A 580 23.59 -25.43 -34.93
CA LEU A 580 24.92 -24.93 -34.57
C LEU A 580 24.83 -23.93 -33.42
N PRO A 581 25.70 -24.01 -32.39
CA PRO A 581 25.70 -23.03 -31.31
C PRO A 581 26.08 -21.63 -31.82
N PHE A 582 25.36 -20.60 -31.36
CA PHE A 582 25.78 -19.22 -31.60
C PHE A 582 26.95 -18.88 -30.67
N THR A 583 28.08 -18.46 -31.25
CA THR A 583 29.27 -18.04 -30.50
C THR A 583 29.57 -16.58 -30.84
N TYR A 584 29.53 -15.70 -29.85
CA TYR A 584 29.90 -14.29 -30.04
C TYR A 584 31.34 -14.05 -29.59
N LYS A 585 32.16 -13.62 -30.55
CA LYS A 585 33.51 -13.10 -30.38
C LYS A 585 33.60 -11.82 -31.20
N ASP A 586 34.13 -10.72 -30.66
CA ASP A 586 34.22 -9.44 -31.39
C ASP A 586 35.55 -8.72 -31.14
N ALA A 587 36.51 -8.90 -32.06
CA ALA A 587 37.81 -8.23 -32.04
C ALA A 587 37.68 -6.70 -32.21
N PHE A 588 36.57 -6.22 -32.78
CA PHE A 588 36.30 -4.80 -32.89
C PHE A 588 35.72 -4.23 -31.59
N ALA A 589 35.13 -5.04 -30.70
CA ALA A 589 34.83 -4.62 -29.34
C ALA A 589 36.11 -4.43 -28.51
N ASP A 590 37.10 -5.29 -28.68
CA ASP A 590 38.38 -5.17 -27.98
C ASP A 590 39.11 -3.88 -28.37
N LEU A 591 39.23 -3.60 -29.68
CA LEU A 591 39.79 -2.33 -30.20
C LEU A 591 39.00 -1.08 -29.76
N ARG A 592 37.67 -1.19 -29.61
CA ARG A 592 36.84 -0.09 -29.06
C ARG A 592 37.11 0.16 -27.58
N GLY A 593 37.48 -0.88 -26.82
CA GLY A 593 37.88 -0.76 -25.42
C GLY A 593 39.18 0.03 -25.25
N GLU A 594 40.14 -0.15 -26.17
CA GLU A 594 41.40 0.59 -26.18
C GLU A 594 41.25 2.05 -26.65
N ASN A 595 40.36 2.32 -27.62
CA ASN A 595 40.16 3.67 -28.14
C ASN A 595 38.71 3.92 -28.60
N ALA A 596 38.00 4.79 -27.88
CA ALA A 596 36.61 5.15 -28.17
C ALA A 596 36.40 5.74 -29.59
N ALA A 597 37.41 6.35 -30.22
CA ALA A 597 37.31 6.85 -31.59
C ALA A 597 37.12 5.72 -32.62
N VAL A 598 37.48 4.47 -32.30
CA VAL A 598 37.23 3.29 -33.14
C VAL A 598 35.73 3.08 -33.37
N GLN A 599 34.86 3.53 -32.45
CA GLN A 599 33.40 3.46 -32.60
C GLN A 599 32.90 4.16 -33.87
N ALA A 600 33.60 5.18 -34.39
CA ALA A 600 33.24 5.87 -35.63
C ALA A 600 33.35 4.96 -36.88
N TYR A 601 34.10 3.86 -36.81
CA TYR A 601 34.24 2.87 -37.88
C TYR A 601 33.22 1.73 -37.80
N ALA A 602 32.31 1.75 -36.81
CA ALA A 602 31.24 0.77 -36.71
C ALA A 602 30.41 0.70 -38.00
N PHE A 603 30.07 -0.52 -38.42
CA PHE A 603 29.37 -0.82 -39.68
C PHE A 603 30.03 -0.31 -40.97
N THR A 604 31.28 0.17 -40.93
CA THR A 604 32.05 0.50 -42.14
C THR A 604 32.75 -0.73 -42.73
N PRO A 605 33.21 -0.69 -44.00
CA PRO A 605 34.02 -1.77 -44.57
C PRO A 605 35.28 -2.11 -43.77
N ALA A 606 35.85 -1.15 -43.01
CA ALA A 606 36.99 -1.40 -42.13
C ALA A 606 36.63 -2.34 -40.96
N HIS A 607 35.43 -2.19 -40.38
CA HIS A 607 34.93 -3.11 -39.34
C HIS A 607 34.79 -4.54 -39.89
N THR A 608 34.22 -4.69 -41.09
CA THR A 608 34.12 -6.01 -41.77
C THR A 608 35.50 -6.61 -42.06
N ALA A 609 36.47 -5.80 -42.50
CA ALA A 609 37.83 -6.26 -42.75
C ALA A 609 38.53 -6.77 -41.47
N ILE A 610 38.36 -6.07 -40.34
CA ILE A 610 38.88 -6.50 -39.04
C ILE A 610 38.25 -7.82 -38.60
N GLN A 611 36.92 -7.97 -38.68
CA GLN A 611 36.25 -9.22 -38.32
C GLN A 611 36.59 -10.40 -39.25
N LEU A 612 36.98 -10.14 -40.51
CA LEU A 612 37.48 -11.17 -41.41
C LEU A 612 38.92 -11.56 -41.06
N ALA A 613 39.78 -10.58 -40.78
CA ALA A 613 41.16 -10.83 -40.37
C ALA A 613 41.23 -11.64 -39.07
N SER A 614 40.40 -11.32 -38.07
CA SER A 614 40.36 -12.05 -36.78
C SER A 614 39.91 -13.51 -36.90
N ARG A 615 39.32 -13.93 -38.04
CA ARG A 615 38.97 -15.33 -38.32
C ARG A 615 40.08 -16.10 -39.03
N TRP A 616 41.02 -15.41 -39.66
CA TRP A 616 42.09 -16.02 -40.47
C TRP A 616 43.46 -16.00 -39.76
N PHE A 617 43.65 -15.08 -38.81
CA PHE A 617 44.88 -14.96 -38.03
C PHE A 617 44.60 -15.31 -36.55
N PRO A 618 45.01 -16.50 -36.06
CA PRO A 618 44.77 -16.91 -34.66
C PRO A 618 45.34 -15.94 -33.61
N ALA A 619 46.40 -15.19 -33.93
CA ALA A 619 46.96 -14.14 -33.07
C ALA A 619 46.06 -12.90 -32.91
N LEU A 620 44.99 -12.80 -33.70
CA LEU A 620 43.96 -11.76 -33.63
C LEU A 620 42.59 -12.36 -33.26
N GLU A 621 42.53 -13.62 -32.84
CA GLU A 621 41.25 -14.27 -32.51
C GLU A 621 40.75 -13.80 -31.13
N PRO A 622 39.59 -13.13 -31.07
CA PRO A 622 39.07 -12.56 -29.82
C PRO A 622 38.50 -13.63 -28.90
N GLU A 623 38.51 -13.35 -27.59
CA GLU A 623 37.96 -14.26 -26.58
C GLU A 623 36.45 -14.53 -26.79
N VAL A 624 36.03 -15.75 -26.46
CA VAL A 624 34.62 -16.14 -26.46
C VAL A 624 33.93 -15.49 -25.26
N ARG A 625 33.03 -14.54 -25.52
CA ARG A 625 32.26 -13.86 -24.46
C ARG A 625 30.90 -14.52 -24.17
N LEU A 626 30.40 -15.30 -25.13
CA LEU A 626 29.05 -15.89 -25.13
C LEU A 626 29.05 -17.15 -26.02
N VAL A 627 28.41 -18.22 -25.52
CA VAL A 627 27.97 -19.37 -26.32
C VAL A 627 26.52 -19.66 -25.96
N ASP A 628 25.62 -19.51 -26.93
CA ASP A 628 24.23 -19.97 -26.85
C ASP A 628 24.14 -21.32 -27.58
N PRO A 629 23.87 -22.43 -26.88
CA PRO A 629 23.85 -23.77 -27.48
C PRO A 629 22.57 -24.09 -28.25
N ALA A 630 21.53 -23.25 -28.15
CA ALA A 630 20.22 -23.49 -28.76
C ALA A 630 19.61 -22.18 -29.31
N PRO A 631 20.31 -21.49 -30.23
CA PRO A 631 19.85 -20.21 -30.77
C PRO A 631 18.53 -20.37 -31.53
N LEU A 632 17.64 -19.41 -31.41
CA LEU A 632 16.35 -19.43 -32.10
C LEU A 632 16.47 -18.93 -33.54
N MET A 633 15.82 -19.61 -34.47
CA MET A 633 15.81 -19.24 -35.90
C MET A 633 14.94 -18.00 -36.20
N GLU A 634 13.87 -17.80 -35.42
CA GLU A 634 12.95 -16.67 -35.56
C GLU A 634 12.86 -15.82 -34.27
N PRO A 635 12.64 -14.50 -34.36
CA PRO A 635 12.54 -13.62 -33.20
C PRO A 635 11.21 -13.83 -32.47
N PRO A 636 11.19 -14.37 -31.23
CA PRO A 636 9.94 -14.60 -30.49
C PRO A 636 9.21 -13.32 -30.10
N VAL A 637 9.88 -12.16 -30.10
CA VAL A 637 9.30 -10.85 -29.75
C VAL A 637 9.81 -9.78 -30.72
N THR A 638 8.91 -8.99 -31.31
CA THR A 638 9.28 -7.88 -32.21
C THR A 638 8.71 -6.54 -31.75
N LEU A 639 9.29 -5.43 -32.20
CA LEU A 639 8.72 -4.09 -31.96
C LEU A 639 7.28 -3.94 -32.51
N SER A 640 6.93 -4.65 -33.59
CA SER A 640 5.57 -4.63 -34.13
C SER A 640 4.57 -5.31 -33.18
N THR A 641 4.96 -6.42 -32.55
CA THR A 641 4.14 -7.07 -31.51
C THR A 641 3.99 -6.24 -30.22
N ALA A 642 4.84 -5.22 -30.01
CA ALA A 642 4.65 -4.23 -28.95
C ALA A 642 3.52 -3.25 -29.27
N SER A 643 3.52 -2.69 -30.49
CA SER A 643 2.57 -1.64 -30.88
C SER A 643 1.12 -2.13 -30.99
N SER A 644 0.91 -3.43 -31.26
CA SER A 644 -0.43 -4.01 -31.39
C SER A 644 -1.13 -4.25 -30.05
N ARG A 645 -0.39 -4.35 -28.93
CA ARG A 645 -0.97 -4.51 -27.58
C ARG A 645 -1.50 -3.21 -26.96
N HIS A 646 -1.29 -2.05 -27.59
CA HIS A 646 -1.57 -0.72 -27.04
C HIS A 646 -2.61 0.11 -27.80
N LEU A 647 -3.44 -0.51 -28.66
CA LEU A 647 -4.62 0.14 -29.22
C LEU A 647 -5.88 -0.20 -28.39
N PRO A 648 -6.36 0.69 -27.50
CA PRO A 648 -7.71 0.58 -26.99
C PRO A 648 -8.70 0.77 -28.15
N ALA A 649 -9.35 -0.33 -28.54
CA ALA A 649 -10.49 -0.44 -29.46
C ALA A 649 -10.50 0.43 -30.75
N LEU A 650 -10.61 -0.25 -31.90
CA LEU A 650 -10.88 0.37 -33.22
C LEU A 650 -12.11 1.31 -33.26
N GLY A 651 -12.97 1.32 -32.24
CA GLY A 651 -14.13 2.21 -32.14
C GLY A 651 -13.81 3.71 -32.21
N ALA A 652 -12.62 4.15 -31.76
CA ALA A 652 -12.23 5.56 -31.85
C ALA A 652 -11.92 6.00 -33.30
N ALA A 653 -11.34 5.12 -34.12
CA ALA A 653 -11.04 5.41 -35.53
C ALA A 653 -12.31 5.44 -36.40
N VAL A 654 -13.28 4.56 -36.12
CA VAL A 654 -14.57 4.54 -36.81
C VAL A 654 -15.41 5.79 -36.50
N GLY A 655 -15.34 6.32 -35.27
CA GLY A 655 -16.01 7.58 -34.90
C GLY A 655 -15.52 8.80 -35.70
N LEU A 656 -14.21 8.89 -35.95
CA LEU A 656 -13.63 9.97 -36.77
C LEU A 656 -13.91 9.81 -38.27
N ALA A 657 -14.03 8.59 -38.78
CA ALA A 657 -14.49 8.34 -40.16
C ALA A 657 -15.99 8.68 -40.34
N ALA A 658 -16.82 8.42 -39.32
CA ALA A 658 -18.24 8.78 -39.33
C ALA A 658 -18.49 10.30 -39.21
N ALA A 659 -17.67 11.01 -38.41
CA ALA A 659 -17.75 12.47 -38.31
C ALA A 659 -17.27 13.19 -39.60
N GLY A 660 -16.42 12.57 -40.41
CA GLY A 660 -15.91 13.13 -41.67
C GLY A 660 -16.83 13.00 -42.89
N THR A 661 -17.98 12.31 -42.78
CA THR A 661 -18.85 11.98 -43.93
C THR A 661 -20.19 12.72 -43.96
N LEU A 662 -20.45 13.59 -42.99
CA LEU A 662 -21.60 14.53 -42.98
C LEU A 662 -21.07 15.97 -42.91
N PRO A 663 -20.75 16.58 -44.08
CA PRO A 663 -21.76 17.45 -44.67
C PRO A 663 -21.80 17.46 -46.22
N VAL A 664 -21.77 16.28 -46.88
CA VAL A 664 -21.93 16.20 -48.35
C VAL A 664 -23.36 15.81 -48.79
N ALA A 665 -24.18 15.27 -47.88
CA ALA A 665 -25.53 14.78 -48.20
C ALA A 665 -26.66 15.83 -48.15
N PHE A 666 -26.42 17.05 -47.62
CA PHE A 666 -27.47 18.07 -47.42
C PHE A 666 -27.40 19.28 -48.37
N ALA A 667 -26.45 19.32 -49.31
CA ALA A 667 -26.28 20.42 -50.27
C ALA A 667 -27.11 20.27 -51.57
N ARG A 668 -28.09 19.36 -51.62
CA ARG A 668 -28.98 19.15 -52.78
C ARG A 668 -30.45 18.98 -52.37
N ARG A 669 -31.11 20.08 -51.98
CA ARG A 669 -32.57 20.34 -52.13
C ARG A 669 -33.00 21.64 -51.41
N ILE A 670 -32.68 22.80 -51.99
CA ILE A 670 -33.48 24.01 -51.80
C ILE A 670 -33.70 24.63 -53.20
N PRO A 671 -34.96 24.79 -53.67
CA PRO A 671 -35.24 25.40 -54.97
C PRO A 671 -35.09 26.92 -54.90
N VAL A 672 -34.59 27.51 -55.99
CA VAL A 672 -34.55 28.97 -56.16
C VAL A 672 -35.96 29.51 -56.34
N ALA A 673 -36.38 30.41 -55.47
CA ALA A 673 -37.58 31.24 -55.64
C ALA A 673 -37.20 32.73 -55.55
N ARG A 674 -37.75 33.53 -56.49
CA ARG A 674 -37.44 34.95 -56.70
C ARG A 674 -38.52 35.84 -56.06
N ARG A 675 -38.10 36.98 -55.47
CA ARG A 675 -38.92 38.18 -55.13
C ARG A 675 -40.06 37.90 -54.12
N TRP A 676 -40.42 38.79 -53.21
CA TRP A 676 -40.14 40.23 -53.06
C TRP A 676 -39.52 40.53 -51.69
#